data_AF-A0AAF3FD85-F1
#
_entry.id   AF-A0AAF3FD85-F1
#
_cell.length_a   1.000
_cell.length_b   1.000
_cell.length_c   1.000
_cell.angle_alpha   90.00
_cell.angle_beta   90.00
_cell.angle_gamma   90.00
#
_symmetry.space_group_name_H-M   'P 1'
#
loop_
_entity.id
_entity.type
_entity.pdbx_description
1 polymer ?
#
loop_
_entity_poly.entity_id
_entity_poly.type
_entity_poly.pdbx_seq_one_letter_code
_entity_poly.pdbx_strand_id
1 'polypeptide(L)'
;MVGQIPKEVLSIFDDLASLNGECRLKACASLVGEKLDDGVQDYVLNRLITGLSSTRAAARVGFSCALVHCLQKYPKRWKCDDLWKLCEDKLPLNDKDQAQAHAVGRYLFLDSLFASEVYKNNFKWIAEKQLALAVRFQWLSMGVWQSIITTSLHLSPADFQKDVYPCVEKSIPHSLDNLGPEHLLAILLWSKKFGNILQNVPLLSKKGHLTFHEDAFPKLIAILKKTNSLNVTHLIEVLLSSARETNQFAKVYRGVVEAWVLGGAEKTHALDQLFDIIQRIIKNGSTKDLLGIFSPSLLNKLRFITQGKATPEKNATILKVRNFCQSILGFMQREADSVSKEELSHIAAILLKEIDLTSTFDKTIGIRFAETLMAKLQGEDLDVFLQTHTSSGGSSVRRLASIYPQWDLESRKKALHLLASTNNMFKSEDRFLTIANCIDTMFKVKVRAGEKAEILIDDESVELIDSTAKILLKKEDFEQGKKRLTGTGLDFAKQLLTFWQCLRIWAATTPDSDEEKAYLENAQELVGLAAKFKEDEDSFKVLLDLFVALLSQLHRFHRAPVQYLFLSTLPHLKTVHVMHIIEAIALSDEELVGTAENEEADEEDDEEMMEIENAKVNGVNGEKEQNGKNEESDVELSDESESDPEGEVDPMLLSRLKQALGKAAVDETKSGESDLSDGPDDDEMFRLDDGLAAAFKSIGGKNSKKKVQADASRIANPLRIKLLELLLVFISNESTPGKVKLSIAIPLLSLVKTLLRRAKDDTVTKKALELLNVLVHMKKLEVPRKRLTAVLDELAKEAEGAINPVIKKAIGDFSAWLFTLGTEKGQSDPKHVAAFVGLMDKFMTSDEANFDSEVVVGAYTRYPASFCTELPKLIAYGFNEKIRPFRRTEAFLCAAALLRKDVVKVSPLEKGLTLTTSGADIKPRIVAALLKVLIQFVSVCSDDEKLMSLAGKTLNETLDTLIGDEDLWKAGGSLKKLNASCQQINAKTPLPMLKSIRKAVEN
;
A
#
# COMPACT_ATOMS: atom_id res chain seq x y z
N MET A 1 45.94 67.57 -5.49
CA MET A 1 44.77 67.48 -6.39
C MET A 1 44.35 66.03 -6.43
N VAL A 2 43.23 65.66 -5.82
CA VAL A 2 42.66 64.31 -5.98
C VAL A 2 42.05 64.29 -7.39
N GLY A 3 42.52 63.38 -8.25
CA GLY A 3 41.93 63.18 -9.58
C GLY A 3 40.44 62.83 -9.45
N GLN A 4 39.63 63.14 -10.46
CA GLN A 4 38.22 62.72 -10.48
C GLN A 4 38.14 61.20 -10.31
N ILE A 5 37.39 60.75 -9.29
CA ILE A 5 37.16 59.32 -9.05
C ILE A 5 36.33 58.78 -10.22
N PRO A 6 36.76 57.68 -10.87
CA PRO A 6 36.01 57.09 -11.98
C PRO A 6 34.57 56.76 -11.58
N LYS A 7 33.61 57.00 -12.47
CA LYS A 7 32.18 56.74 -12.19
C LYS A 7 31.91 55.25 -11.99
N GLU A 8 32.68 54.43 -12.67
CA GLU A 8 32.67 52.97 -12.61
C GLU A 8 33.00 52.49 -11.19
N VAL A 9 34.02 53.08 -10.55
CA VAL A 9 34.42 52.78 -9.16
C VAL A 9 33.32 53.17 -8.17
N LEU A 10 32.58 54.25 -8.42
CA LEU A 10 31.49 54.70 -7.54
C LEU A 10 30.30 53.73 -7.56
N SER A 11 29.91 53.22 -8.74
CA SER A 11 28.80 52.26 -8.86
C SER A 11 29.07 50.93 -8.15
N ILE A 12 30.33 50.51 -8.08
CA ILE A 12 30.72 49.25 -7.43
C ILE A 12 30.35 49.22 -5.94
N PHE A 13 30.38 50.36 -5.25
CA PHE A 13 30.07 50.41 -3.81
C PHE A 13 28.59 50.13 -3.49
N ASP A 14 27.68 50.49 -4.39
CA ASP A 14 26.26 50.15 -4.23
C ASP A 14 26.05 48.64 -4.43
N ASP A 15 26.78 48.03 -5.37
CA ASP A 15 26.74 46.59 -5.62
C ASP A 15 27.40 45.78 -4.49
N LEU A 16 28.46 46.30 -3.86
CA LEU A 16 29.03 45.72 -2.63
C LEU A 16 28.03 45.70 -1.48
N ALA A 17 27.05 46.62 -1.47
CA ALA A 17 25.98 46.67 -0.50
C ALA A 17 24.73 45.84 -0.88
N SER A 18 24.71 45.22 -2.06
CA SER A 18 23.57 44.45 -2.58
C SER A 18 23.17 43.29 -1.65
N LEU A 19 21.87 42.96 -1.58
CA LEU A 19 21.38 41.78 -0.87
C LEU A 19 21.76 40.47 -1.59
N ASN A 20 21.94 40.51 -2.92
CA ASN A 20 22.37 39.36 -3.72
C ASN A 20 23.87 39.10 -3.54
N GLY A 21 24.22 37.90 -3.05
CA GLY A 21 25.61 37.50 -2.83
C GLY A 21 26.47 37.42 -4.09
N GLU A 22 25.88 37.04 -5.23
CA GLU A 22 26.59 36.97 -6.50
C GLU A 22 26.93 38.36 -7.04
N CYS A 23 26.02 39.33 -6.87
CA CYS A 23 26.30 40.74 -7.19
C CYS A 23 27.46 41.27 -6.36
N ARG A 24 27.48 40.99 -5.04
CA ARG A 24 28.60 41.39 -4.17
C ARG A 24 29.93 40.78 -4.61
N LEU A 25 29.94 39.49 -4.98
CA LEU A 25 31.14 38.81 -5.47
C LEU A 25 31.67 39.44 -6.76
N LYS A 26 30.79 39.72 -7.73
CA LYS A 26 31.14 40.39 -8.99
C LYS A 26 31.67 41.81 -8.75
N ALA A 27 31.08 42.54 -7.81
CA ALA A 27 31.54 43.87 -7.42
C ALA A 27 32.94 43.82 -6.78
N CYS A 28 33.19 42.87 -5.86
CA CYS A 28 34.53 42.63 -5.31
C CYS A 28 35.55 42.33 -6.42
N ALA A 29 35.22 41.43 -7.34
CA ALA A 29 36.11 41.05 -8.44
C ALA A 29 36.40 42.25 -9.38
N SER A 30 35.39 43.07 -9.66
CA SER A 30 35.53 44.27 -10.50
C SER A 30 36.44 45.30 -9.85
N LEU A 31 36.24 45.59 -8.55
CA LEU A 31 37.07 46.52 -7.79
C LEU A 31 38.55 46.09 -7.76
N VAL A 32 38.79 44.78 -7.64
CA VAL A 32 40.13 44.19 -7.59
C VAL A 32 40.70 44.00 -9.00
N GLY A 33 39.89 43.98 -10.06
CA GLY A 33 40.34 43.88 -11.44
C GLY A 33 40.96 45.18 -11.97
N GLU A 34 40.45 46.34 -11.54
CA GLU A 34 40.86 47.64 -12.06
C GLU A 34 42.27 48.07 -11.58
N LYS A 35 43.11 48.58 -12.48
CA LYS A 35 44.37 49.25 -12.10
C LYS A 35 44.05 50.67 -11.65
N LEU A 36 44.02 50.87 -10.33
CA LEU A 36 43.71 52.14 -9.71
C LEU A 36 45.00 52.92 -9.44
N ASP A 37 44.98 54.24 -9.63
CA ASP A 37 46.07 55.11 -9.19
C ASP A 37 46.11 55.23 -7.65
N ASP A 38 47.21 55.74 -7.11
CA ASP A 38 47.42 55.80 -5.65
C ASP A 38 46.36 56.65 -4.92
N GLY A 39 45.81 57.69 -5.57
CA GLY A 39 44.78 58.53 -4.98
C GLY A 39 43.42 57.85 -4.93
N VAL A 40 43.08 57.10 -5.98
CA VAL A 40 41.85 56.28 -6.04
C VAL A 40 41.96 55.07 -5.12
N GLN A 41 43.14 54.47 -4.96
CA GLN A 41 43.39 53.41 -3.97
C GLN A 41 43.11 53.90 -2.55
N ASP A 42 43.64 55.08 -2.17
CA ASP A 42 43.38 55.66 -0.84
C ASP A 42 41.91 56.02 -0.65
N TYR A 43 41.21 56.48 -1.70
CA TYR A 43 39.75 56.68 -1.66
C TYR A 43 38.99 55.36 -1.44
N VAL A 44 39.33 54.31 -2.19
CA VAL A 44 38.70 52.99 -2.07
C VAL A 44 38.92 52.44 -0.67
N LEU A 45 40.14 52.46 -0.15
CA LEU A 45 40.46 52.01 1.20
C LEU A 45 39.62 52.75 2.25
N ASN A 46 39.55 54.08 2.17
CA ASN A 46 38.72 54.91 3.04
C ASN A 46 37.24 54.51 3.01
N ARG A 47 36.70 54.29 1.81
CA ARG A 47 35.30 53.92 1.61
C ARG A 47 35.03 52.51 2.13
N LEU A 48 35.94 51.57 1.91
CA LEU A 48 35.85 50.20 2.40
C LEU A 48 35.83 50.16 3.93
N ILE A 49 36.77 50.84 4.59
CA ILE A 49 36.84 50.90 6.06
C ILE A 49 35.56 51.53 6.64
N THR A 50 35.08 52.63 6.05
CA THR A 50 33.84 53.29 6.50
C THR A 50 32.62 52.38 6.32
N GLY A 51 32.59 51.57 5.24
CA GLY A 51 31.50 50.64 4.96
C GLY A 51 31.37 49.48 5.96
N LEU A 52 32.42 49.18 6.72
CA LEU A 52 32.41 48.09 7.72
C LEU A 52 31.47 48.34 8.90
N SER A 53 31.15 49.60 9.20
CA SER A 53 30.17 49.96 10.23
C SER A 53 28.75 50.14 9.68
N SER A 54 28.49 49.76 8.43
CA SER A 54 27.15 49.85 7.86
C SER A 54 26.12 49.09 8.71
N THR A 55 24.93 49.67 8.89
CA THR A 55 23.80 49.00 9.55
C THR A 55 23.31 47.77 8.77
N ARG A 56 23.55 47.72 7.45
CA ARG A 56 23.19 46.61 6.56
C ARG A 56 24.21 45.48 6.67
N ALA A 57 23.79 44.31 7.15
CA ALA A 57 24.66 43.12 7.25
C ALA A 57 25.27 42.71 5.91
N ALA A 58 24.49 42.73 4.82
CA ALA A 58 24.97 42.42 3.47
C ALA A 58 26.10 43.36 3.01
N ALA A 59 26.01 44.65 3.36
CA ALA A 59 27.06 45.61 3.08
C ALA A 59 28.33 45.25 3.84
N ARG A 60 28.26 45.01 5.16
CA ARG A 60 29.44 44.64 5.95
C ARG A 60 30.20 43.45 5.37
N VAL A 61 29.49 42.44 4.86
CA VAL A 61 30.09 41.27 4.18
C VAL A 61 30.79 41.64 2.87
N GLY A 62 30.15 42.46 2.02
CA GLY A 62 30.74 42.91 0.76
C GLY A 62 31.98 43.80 0.98
N PHE A 63 31.86 44.76 1.90
CA PHE A 63 32.95 45.68 2.25
C PHE A 63 34.16 44.97 2.88
N SER A 64 33.95 44.00 3.79
CA SER A 64 35.06 43.24 4.38
C SER A 64 35.75 42.34 3.35
N CYS A 65 34.99 41.65 2.51
CA CYS A 65 35.53 40.83 1.42
C CYS A 65 36.36 41.66 0.43
N ALA A 66 35.82 42.80 -0.01
CA ALA A 66 36.55 43.72 -0.88
C ALA A 66 37.83 44.28 -0.22
N LEU A 67 37.79 44.56 1.08
CA LEU A 67 38.96 45.02 1.85
C LEU A 67 40.06 43.96 1.87
N VAL A 68 39.74 42.70 2.17
CA VAL A 68 40.69 41.58 2.15
C VAL A 68 41.44 41.52 0.81
N HIS A 69 40.71 41.53 -0.30
CA HIS A 69 41.32 41.43 -1.62
C HIS A 69 42.06 42.70 -2.04
N CYS A 70 41.60 43.88 -1.61
CA CYS A 70 42.33 45.13 -1.83
C CYS A 70 43.70 45.11 -1.13
N LEU A 71 43.76 44.61 0.11
CA LEU A 71 45.02 44.47 0.85
C LEU A 71 45.94 43.44 0.18
N GLN A 72 45.40 42.31 -0.28
CA GLN A 72 46.16 41.28 -1.02
C GLN A 72 46.75 41.80 -2.34
N LYS A 73 46.00 42.64 -3.06
CA LYS A 73 46.46 43.23 -4.33
C LYS A 73 47.60 44.23 -4.13
N TYR A 74 47.60 44.95 -3.00
CA TYR A 74 48.59 46.00 -2.71
C TYR A 74 49.33 45.74 -1.38
N PRO A 75 50.07 44.62 -1.24
CA PRO A 75 50.53 44.10 0.06
C PRO A 75 51.62 44.92 0.75
N LYS A 76 52.24 45.88 0.05
CA LYS A 76 53.31 46.74 0.58
C LYS A 76 52.93 48.22 0.64
N ARG A 77 51.69 48.57 0.26
CA ARG A 77 51.27 49.97 0.08
C ARG A 77 51.02 50.69 1.41
N TRP A 78 50.50 49.98 2.40
CA TRP A 78 50.16 50.55 3.71
C TRP A 78 50.81 49.75 4.83
N LYS A 79 51.25 50.44 5.88
CA LYS A 79 51.74 49.80 7.10
C LYS A 79 50.57 49.55 8.05
N CYS A 80 50.68 48.50 8.86
CA CYS A 80 49.63 48.12 9.81
C CYS A 80 49.22 49.29 10.75
N ASP A 81 50.20 50.04 11.28
CA ASP A 81 49.94 51.18 12.18
C ASP A 81 49.21 52.34 11.47
N ASP A 82 49.50 52.58 10.20
CA ASP A 82 48.86 53.65 9.43
C ASP A 82 47.42 53.28 9.08
N LEU A 83 47.18 52.00 8.72
CA LEU A 83 45.84 51.47 8.52
C LEU A 83 45.01 51.51 9.81
N TRP A 84 45.63 51.22 10.95
CA TRP A 84 44.96 51.29 12.24
C TRP A 84 44.54 52.71 12.57
N LYS A 85 45.44 53.70 12.45
CA LYS A 85 45.09 55.11 12.66
C LYS A 85 43.93 55.54 11.78
N LEU A 86 43.96 55.15 10.50
CA LEU A 86 42.88 55.43 9.56
C LEU A 86 41.55 54.80 10.02
N CYS A 87 41.59 53.55 10.48
CA CYS A 87 40.43 52.88 11.04
C CYS A 87 39.91 53.59 12.30
N GLU A 88 40.79 54.06 13.18
CA GLU A 88 40.37 54.79 14.38
C GLU A 88 39.70 56.12 14.07
N ASP A 89 40.24 56.84 13.09
CA ASP A 89 39.71 58.12 12.61
C ASP A 89 38.35 57.95 11.92
N LYS A 90 38.17 56.88 11.13
CA LYS A 90 36.92 56.61 10.40
C LYS A 90 35.84 55.96 11.27
N LEU A 91 36.24 55.16 12.26
CA LEU A 91 35.34 54.40 13.12
C LEU A 91 35.58 54.76 14.60
N PRO A 92 35.33 56.01 15.02
CA PRO A 92 35.64 56.46 16.38
C PRO A 92 34.68 55.85 17.41
N LEU A 93 35.22 55.29 18.50
CA LEU A 93 34.42 54.64 19.56
C LEU A 93 33.88 55.61 20.63
N ASN A 94 34.20 56.89 20.54
CA ASN A 94 33.70 57.93 21.46
C ASN A 94 32.34 58.50 21.01
N ASP A 95 31.93 58.24 19.77
CA ASP A 95 30.59 58.53 19.26
C ASP A 95 29.58 57.59 19.93
N LYS A 96 28.74 58.13 20.82
CA LYS A 96 27.80 57.31 21.61
C LYS A 96 26.73 56.63 20.74
N ASP A 97 26.34 57.25 19.63
CA ASP A 97 25.26 56.76 18.78
C ASP A 97 25.77 55.70 17.79
N GLN A 98 27.03 55.80 17.37
CA GLN A 98 27.64 54.87 16.41
C GLN A 98 28.65 53.90 17.03
N ALA A 99 28.96 54.00 18.33
CA ALA A 99 29.99 53.19 19.00
C ALA A 99 29.84 51.68 18.77
N GLN A 100 28.61 51.16 18.77
CA GLN A 100 28.37 49.73 18.53
C GLN A 100 28.66 49.34 17.07
N ALA A 101 28.18 50.12 16.11
CA ALA A 101 28.42 49.90 14.68
C ALA A 101 29.91 50.05 14.34
N HIS A 102 30.58 51.04 14.92
CA HIS A 102 32.03 51.23 14.82
C HIS A 102 32.80 50.09 15.48
N ALA A 103 32.34 49.52 16.59
CA ALA A 103 32.97 48.35 17.20
C ALA A 103 32.91 47.13 16.28
N VAL A 104 31.76 46.87 15.63
CA VAL A 104 31.66 45.83 14.58
C VAL A 104 32.62 46.13 13.43
N GLY A 105 32.64 47.39 12.97
CA GLY A 105 33.51 47.80 11.87
C GLY A 105 34.99 47.62 12.17
N ARG A 106 35.45 48.00 13.37
CA ARG A 106 36.83 47.79 13.84
C ARG A 106 37.16 46.30 13.97
N TYR A 107 36.22 45.47 14.44
CA TYR A 107 36.40 44.02 14.48
C TYR A 107 36.58 43.43 13.08
N LEU A 108 35.67 43.75 12.14
CA LEU A 108 35.75 43.28 10.75
C LEU A 108 37.00 43.79 10.03
N PHE A 109 37.47 44.99 10.37
CA PHE A 109 38.72 45.54 9.86
C PHE A 109 39.92 44.69 10.32
N LEU A 110 40.03 44.43 11.62
CA LEU A 110 41.11 43.60 12.18
C LEU A 110 41.06 42.17 11.63
N ASP A 111 39.87 41.61 11.48
CA ASP A 111 39.66 40.30 10.85
C ASP A 111 40.09 40.30 9.37
N SER A 112 39.79 41.38 8.63
CA SER A 112 40.21 41.56 7.23
C SER A 112 41.74 41.68 7.08
N LEU A 113 42.42 42.34 8.02
CA LEU A 113 43.88 42.38 8.03
C LEU A 113 44.47 40.97 8.13
N PHE A 114 43.88 40.12 8.97
CA PHE A 114 44.33 38.76 9.12
C PHE A 114 44.00 37.90 7.90
N ALA A 115 42.73 37.90 7.46
CA ALA A 115 42.25 37.13 6.31
C ALA A 115 42.97 37.49 5.00
N SER A 116 43.57 38.69 4.91
CA SER A 116 44.41 39.07 3.77
C SER A 116 45.73 38.30 3.68
N GLU A 117 46.20 37.68 4.76
CA GLU A 117 47.54 37.06 4.94
C GLU A 117 48.74 38.00 4.77
N VAL A 118 48.53 39.26 4.35
CA VAL A 118 49.57 40.27 4.16
C VAL A 118 50.21 40.66 5.51
N TYR A 119 49.40 40.78 6.55
CA TYR A 119 49.80 41.23 7.89
C TYR A 119 49.94 40.09 8.89
N LYS A 120 50.14 38.85 8.44
CA LYS A 120 50.23 37.67 9.32
C LYS A 120 51.31 37.77 10.40
N ASN A 121 52.41 38.48 10.12
CA ASN A 121 53.50 38.71 11.09
C ASN A 121 53.10 39.71 12.20
N ASN A 122 51.97 40.40 12.05
CA ASN A 122 51.42 41.32 13.05
C ASN A 122 50.33 40.66 13.91
N PHE A 123 50.20 39.33 13.89
CA PHE A 123 49.16 38.61 14.64
C PHE A 123 49.03 39.11 16.08
N LYS A 124 50.15 39.13 16.83
CA LYS A 124 50.16 39.52 18.25
C LYS A 124 49.46 40.87 18.45
N TRP A 125 49.85 41.85 17.63
CA TRP A 125 49.30 43.19 17.65
C TRP A 125 47.80 43.20 17.27
N ILE A 126 47.41 42.45 16.23
CA ILE A 126 45.99 42.34 15.80
C ILE A 126 45.14 41.74 16.92
N ALA A 127 45.60 40.63 17.52
CA ALA A 127 44.90 39.93 18.58
C ALA A 127 44.76 40.79 19.84
N GLU A 128 45.81 41.52 20.25
CA GLU A 128 45.73 42.47 21.36
C GLU A 128 44.67 43.56 21.12
N LYS A 129 44.56 44.08 19.89
CA LYS A 129 43.51 45.06 19.53
C LYS A 129 42.11 44.44 19.54
N GLN A 130 41.95 43.22 19.01
CA GLN A 130 40.67 42.51 19.04
C GLN A 130 40.23 42.20 20.49
N LEU A 131 41.14 41.75 21.35
CA LEU A 131 40.85 41.48 22.76
C LEU A 131 40.48 42.77 23.51
N ALA A 132 41.15 43.88 23.26
CA ALA A 132 40.75 45.18 23.79
C ALA A 132 39.33 45.58 23.38
N LEU A 133 38.89 45.26 22.15
CA LEU A 133 37.50 45.45 21.73
C LEU A 133 36.55 44.54 22.50
N ALA A 134 36.89 43.26 22.69
CA ALA A 134 36.06 42.30 23.44
C ALA A 134 35.87 42.71 24.92
N VAL A 135 36.92 43.25 25.55
CA VAL A 135 36.84 43.76 26.94
C VAL A 135 35.86 44.94 27.03
N ARG A 136 35.90 45.86 26.06
CA ARG A 136 35.02 47.03 26.05
C ARG A 136 33.59 46.70 25.60
N PHE A 137 33.43 45.76 24.68
CA PHE A 137 32.15 45.37 24.08
C PHE A 137 31.97 43.86 24.24
N GLN A 138 31.58 43.41 25.43
CA GLN A 138 31.51 41.99 25.79
C GLN A 138 30.67 41.12 24.85
N TRP A 139 29.63 41.67 24.22
CA TRP A 139 28.80 40.95 23.24
C TRP A 139 29.55 40.58 21.95
N LEU A 140 30.69 41.22 21.66
CA LEU A 140 31.61 40.83 20.58
C LEU A 140 32.60 39.73 20.98
N SER A 141 32.69 39.38 22.28
CA SER A 141 33.71 38.46 22.80
C SER A 141 33.76 37.15 22.02
N MET A 142 32.61 36.50 21.81
CA MET A 142 32.54 35.24 21.05
C MET A 142 33.08 35.38 19.62
N GLY A 143 32.74 36.47 18.91
CA GLY A 143 33.22 36.70 17.54
C GLY A 143 34.71 37.00 17.48
N VAL A 144 35.23 37.79 18.43
CA VAL A 144 36.65 38.07 18.59
C VAL A 144 37.44 36.78 18.84
N TRP A 145 37.01 35.98 19.82
CA TRP A 145 37.68 34.72 20.13
C TRP A 145 37.56 33.73 18.99
N GLN A 146 36.42 33.61 18.31
CA GLN A 146 36.27 32.77 17.12
C GLN A 146 37.28 33.16 16.04
N SER A 147 37.45 34.46 15.79
CA SER A 147 38.44 34.99 14.82
C SER A 147 39.84 34.56 15.26
N ILE A 148 40.25 34.85 16.50
CA ILE A 148 41.57 34.47 17.05
C ILE A 148 41.79 32.94 16.96
N ILE A 149 40.80 32.12 17.32
CA ILE A 149 40.89 30.66 17.30
C ILE A 149 41.11 30.15 15.87
N THR A 150 40.23 30.52 14.95
CA THR A 150 40.28 30.06 13.55
C THR A 150 41.62 30.41 12.91
N THR A 151 42.03 31.66 13.10
CA THR A 151 43.28 32.26 12.67
C THR A 151 44.51 31.55 13.26
N SER A 152 44.52 31.30 14.56
CA SER A 152 45.64 30.67 15.27
C SER A 152 45.81 29.19 14.93
N LEU A 153 44.73 28.48 14.55
CA LEU A 153 44.82 27.09 14.09
C LEU A 153 45.67 26.92 12.82
N HIS A 154 45.92 27.99 12.05
CA HIS A 154 46.83 27.97 10.90
C HIS A 154 48.33 28.10 11.29
N LEU A 155 48.64 28.46 12.54
CA LEU A 155 50.02 28.69 13.01
C LEU A 155 50.73 27.40 13.45
N SER A 156 52.06 27.41 13.51
CA SER A 156 52.83 26.33 14.16
C SER A 156 52.68 26.42 15.70
N PRO A 157 52.88 25.33 16.46
CA PRO A 157 52.88 25.40 17.93
C PRO A 157 53.88 26.41 18.50
N ALA A 158 55.05 26.58 17.85
CA ALA A 158 56.05 27.55 18.26
C ALA A 158 55.55 29.00 18.08
N ASP A 159 54.95 29.29 16.92
CA ASP A 159 54.38 30.62 16.64
C ASP A 159 53.16 30.90 17.52
N PHE A 160 52.35 29.89 17.83
CA PHE A 160 51.25 30.01 18.79
C PHE A 160 51.76 30.40 20.18
N GLN A 161 52.77 29.69 20.68
CA GLN A 161 53.36 29.96 21.99
C GLN A 161 53.99 31.36 22.07
N LYS A 162 54.57 31.83 20.97
CA LYS A 162 55.27 33.12 20.90
C LYS A 162 54.32 34.30 20.70
N ASP A 163 53.37 34.18 19.76
CA ASP A 163 52.62 35.32 19.22
C ASP A 163 51.15 35.34 19.65
N VAL A 164 50.56 34.20 20.05
CA VAL A 164 49.12 34.08 20.40
C VAL A 164 48.92 33.91 21.90
N TYR A 165 49.49 32.86 22.49
CA TYR A 165 49.25 32.49 23.89
C TYR A 165 49.52 33.63 24.88
N PRO A 166 50.61 34.43 24.76
CA PRO A 166 50.87 35.53 25.69
C PRO A 166 49.80 36.63 25.68
N CYS A 167 49.02 36.76 24.61
CA CYS A 167 47.93 37.73 24.49
C CYS A 167 46.68 37.27 25.25
N VAL A 168 46.40 35.96 25.19
CA VAL A 168 45.14 35.37 25.68
C VAL A 168 45.28 34.76 27.06
N GLU A 169 46.47 34.39 27.51
CA GLU A 169 46.71 33.65 28.76
C GLU A 169 46.02 34.29 29.96
N LYS A 170 46.19 35.60 30.16
CA LYS A 170 45.56 36.33 31.27
C LYS A 170 44.04 36.46 31.16
N SER A 171 43.51 36.32 29.95
CA SER A 171 42.08 36.40 29.68
C SER A 171 41.39 35.06 29.90
N ILE A 172 42.11 33.92 29.84
CA ILE A 172 41.58 32.59 30.12
C ILE A 172 41.58 32.35 31.64
N PRO A 173 40.41 32.19 32.27
CA PRO A 173 40.34 31.89 33.70
C PRO A 173 40.99 30.55 34.06
N HIS A 174 41.73 30.51 35.18
CA HIS A 174 42.32 29.27 35.71
C HIS A 174 41.29 28.33 36.37
N SER A 175 40.10 28.83 36.73
CA SER A 175 39.00 28.02 37.27
C SER A 175 37.86 27.92 36.28
N LEU A 176 37.26 26.73 36.21
CA LEU A 176 36.08 26.46 35.40
C LEU A 176 34.85 27.26 35.85
N ASP A 177 34.81 27.77 37.10
CA ASP A 177 33.69 28.58 37.62
C ASP A 177 33.51 29.92 36.89
N ASN A 178 34.62 30.48 36.41
CA ASN A 178 34.66 31.80 35.77
C ASN A 178 34.77 31.69 34.24
N LEU A 179 34.79 30.48 33.69
CA LEU A 179 35.00 30.25 32.26
C LEU A 179 33.77 30.70 31.45
N GLY A 180 34.00 31.52 30.43
CA GLY A 180 32.96 31.94 29.47
C GLY A 180 32.82 30.98 28.27
N PRO A 181 31.72 31.05 27.50
CA PRO A 181 31.52 30.24 26.29
C PRO A 181 32.66 30.32 25.27
N GLU A 182 33.21 31.52 25.07
CA GLU A 182 34.31 31.80 24.15
C GLU A 182 35.62 31.12 24.57
N HIS A 183 35.86 31.05 25.89
CA HIS A 183 37.04 30.41 26.46
C HIS A 183 36.92 28.89 26.37
N LEU A 184 35.73 28.34 26.65
CA LEU A 184 35.46 26.91 26.46
C LEU A 184 35.68 26.52 25.00
N LEU A 185 35.16 27.31 24.05
CA LEU A 185 35.37 27.05 22.63
C LEU A 185 36.88 27.05 22.27
N ALA A 186 37.64 28.04 22.77
CA ALA A 186 39.08 28.11 22.57
C ALA A 186 39.79 26.86 23.10
N ILE A 187 39.46 26.42 24.31
CA ILE A 187 40.03 25.22 24.93
C ILE A 187 39.76 23.99 24.08
N LEU A 188 38.50 23.78 23.67
CA LEU A 188 38.10 22.61 22.90
C LEU A 188 38.85 22.55 21.56
N LEU A 189 38.89 23.65 20.81
CA LEU A 189 39.52 23.70 19.48
C LEU A 189 41.06 23.70 19.53
N TRP A 190 41.66 24.34 20.53
CA TRP A 190 43.12 24.39 20.66
C TRP A 190 43.72 23.14 21.30
N SER A 191 42.97 22.40 22.11
CA SER A 191 43.48 21.22 22.84
C SER A 191 44.26 20.26 21.95
N LYS A 192 43.75 20.00 20.73
CA LYS A 192 44.34 19.05 19.77
C LYS A 192 45.71 19.46 19.26
N LYS A 193 45.91 20.75 18.97
CA LYS A 193 47.13 21.25 18.32
C LYS A 193 48.11 21.92 19.30
N PHE A 194 47.58 22.53 20.35
CA PHE A 194 48.34 23.37 21.29
C PHE A 194 48.24 22.90 22.75
N GLY A 195 47.67 21.71 23.02
CA GLY A 195 47.46 21.20 24.38
C GLY A 195 48.71 21.27 25.27
N ASN A 196 49.89 20.95 24.74
CA ASN A 196 51.17 21.02 25.48
C ASN A 196 51.53 22.44 25.97
N ILE A 197 51.01 23.48 25.35
CA ILE A 197 51.23 24.88 25.74
C ILE A 197 50.20 25.29 26.81
N LEU A 198 49.01 24.67 26.78
CA LEU A 198 47.85 25.01 27.61
C LEU A 198 47.73 24.17 28.90
N GLN A 199 48.83 23.60 29.42
CA GLN A 199 48.82 22.61 30.52
C GLN A 199 48.18 23.09 31.85
N ASN A 200 48.03 24.40 32.04
CA ASN A 200 47.44 25.02 33.24
C ASN A 200 46.01 25.56 33.02
N VAL A 201 45.40 25.22 31.89
CA VAL A 201 44.06 25.66 31.50
C VAL A 201 43.01 24.62 31.92
N PRO A 202 41.81 25.03 32.37
CA PRO A 202 40.75 24.10 32.76
C PRO A 202 40.47 23.01 31.71
N LEU A 203 40.08 21.82 32.16
CA LEU A 203 39.82 20.60 31.35
C LEU A 203 41.04 19.95 30.70
N LEU A 204 42.22 20.57 30.75
CA LEU A 204 43.46 19.98 30.25
C LEU A 204 44.27 19.37 31.39
N SER A 205 44.78 18.17 31.15
CA SER A 205 45.73 17.51 32.06
C SER A 205 47.08 18.22 32.06
N LYS A 206 47.97 17.86 33.00
CA LYS A 206 49.37 18.33 33.02
C LYS A 206 50.16 18.00 31.74
N LYS A 207 49.67 17.06 30.92
CA LYS A 207 50.25 16.71 29.61
C LYS A 207 49.52 17.38 28.44
N GLY A 208 48.59 18.30 28.69
CA GLY A 208 47.85 19.01 27.66
C GLY A 208 46.69 18.23 27.03
N HIS A 209 46.39 17.01 27.51
CA HIS A 209 45.28 16.21 27.00
C HIS A 209 43.94 16.68 27.60
N LEU A 210 42.93 16.81 26.76
CA LEU A 210 41.56 17.15 27.14
C LEU A 210 40.86 15.98 27.83
N THR A 211 40.26 16.24 29.00
CA THR A 211 39.52 15.24 29.76
C THR A 211 38.28 15.85 30.42
N PHE A 212 37.18 15.10 30.45
CA PHE A 212 35.91 15.55 31.00
C PHE A 212 35.56 14.78 32.28
N HIS A 213 35.92 15.36 33.43
CA HIS A 213 35.57 14.84 34.74
C HIS A 213 34.15 15.27 35.14
N GLU A 214 33.46 14.49 35.98
CA GLU A 214 32.03 14.72 36.29
C GLU A 214 31.78 15.97 37.14
N ASP A 215 32.76 16.34 37.97
CA ASP A 215 32.81 17.59 38.73
C ASP A 215 32.77 18.84 37.83
N ALA A 216 33.19 18.71 36.57
CA ALA A 216 33.10 19.78 35.58
C ALA A 216 31.69 19.96 35.01
N PHE A 217 30.81 18.96 35.08
CA PHE A 217 29.54 18.95 34.35
C PHE A 217 28.57 20.07 34.77
N PRO A 218 28.34 20.34 36.08
CA PRO A 218 27.48 21.45 36.48
C PRO A 218 27.95 22.80 35.93
N LYS A 219 29.28 22.99 35.82
CA LYS A 219 29.88 24.21 35.31
C LYS A 219 29.76 24.31 33.80
N LEU A 220 29.95 23.20 33.07
CA LEU A 220 29.71 23.15 31.62
C LEU A 220 28.23 23.43 31.29
N ILE A 221 27.28 22.89 32.05
CA ILE A 221 25.85 23.21 31.92
C ILE A 221 25.61 24.71 32.14
N ALA A 222 26.26 25.32 33.13
CA ALA A 222 26.15 26.76 33.38
C ALA A 222 26.69 27.60 32.22
N ILE A 223 27.76 27.15 31.54
CA ILE A 223 28.30 27.80 30.34
C ILE A 223 27.29 27.71 29.18
N LEU A 224 26.70 26.53 28.95
CA LEU A 224 25.65 26.38 27.92
C LEU A 224 24.46 27.31 28.18
N LYS A 225 24.03 27.46 29.44
CA LYS A 225 22.96 28.41 29.83
C LYS A 225 23.31 29.87 29.57
N LYS A 226 24.59 30.26 29.69
CA LYS A 226 25.08 31.62 29.41
C LYS A 226 25.34 31.87 27.92
N THR A 227 25.35 30.82 27.10
CA THR A 227 25.65 30.94 25.66
C THR A 227 24.43 31.45 24.90
N ASN A 228 24.62 32.44 24.03
CA ASN A 228 23.56 32.95 23.16
C ASN A 228 22.98 31.83 22.27
N SER A 229 21.67 31.85 22.02
CA SER A 229 20.95 30.89 21.17
C SER A 229 21.56 30.69 19.79
N LEU A 230 22.18 31.74 19.21
CA LEU A 230 22.87 31.64 17.92
C LEU A 230 24.14 30.78 17.95
N ASN A 231 24.79 30.67 19.12
CA ASN A 231 26.11 30.04 19.26
C ASN A 231 26.08 28.72 20.02
N VAL A 232 25.04 28.46 20.82
CA VAL A 232 24.97 27.27 21.68
C VAL A 232 25.00 25.98 20.88
N THR A 233 24.36 25.93 19.72
CA THR A 233 24.37 24.76 18.83
C THR A 233 25.78 24.45 18.34
N HIS A 234 26.52 25.46 17.86
CA HIS A 234 27.90 25.28 17.42
C HIS A 234 28.81 24.83 18.57
N LEU A 235 28.66 25.42 19.76
CA LEU A 235 29.44 25.05 20.92
C LEU A 235 29.18 23.59 21.35
N ILE A 236 27.92 23.13 21.30
CA ILE A 236 27.55 21.72 21.55
C ILE A 236 28.18 20.79 20.52
N GLU A 237 28.12 21.14 19.23
CA GLU A 237 28.73 20.36 18.15
C GLU A 237 30.24 20.19 18.36
N VAL A 238 30.95 21.26 18.73
CA VAL A 238 32.39 21.22 19.03
C VAL A 238 32.66 20.44 20.31
N LEU A 239 31.91 20.68 21.39
CA LEU A 239 32.05 19.97 22.66
C LEU A 239 31.92 18.45 22.49
N LEU A 240 30.89 18.00 21.78
CA LEU A 240 30.65 16.58 21.55
C LEU A 240 31.66 15.97 20.57
N SER A 241 32.13 16.75 19.59
CA SER A 241 33.23 16.30 18.71
C SER A 241 34.52 16.09 19.51
N SER A 242 34.89 17.01 20.40
CA SER A 242 36.04 16.86 21.29
C SER A 242 35.86 15.73 22.31
N ALA A 243 34.64 15.52 22.82
CA ALA A 243 34.33 14.38 23.68
C ALA A 243 34.47 13.05 22.93
N ARG A 244 34.11 13.01 21.64
CA ARG A 244 34.29 11.83 20.78
C ARG A 244 35.77 11.51 20.56
N GLU A 245 36.60 12.51 20.25
CA GLU A 245 38.05 12.32 20.09
C GLU A 245 38.73 11.77 21.36
N THR A 246 38.13 12.01 22.53
CA THR A 246 38.64 11.55 23.83
C THR A 246 37.89 10.34 24.40
N ASN A 247 37.06 9.66 23.59
CA ASN A 247 36.22 8.51 23.98
C ASN A 247 35.30 8.77 25.20
N GLN A 248 34.88 10.01 25.40
CA GLN A 248 34.02 10.46 26.50
C GLN A 248 32.65 10.97 26.01
N PHE A 249 32.28 10.70 24.75
CA PHE A 249 31.04 11.19 24.12
C PHE A 249 29.80 10.89 24.97
N ALA A 250 29.54 9.64 25.32
CA ALA A 250 28.34 9.25 26.07
C ALA A 250 28.26 9.96 27.44
N LYS A 251 29.41 10.11 28.09
CA LYS A 251 29.53 10.74 29.41
C LYS A 251 29.19 12.23 29.33
N VAL A 252 29.78 12.95 28.37
CA VAL A 252 29.55 14.38 28.16
C VAL A 252 28.15 14.65 27.63
N TYR A 253 27.67 13.84 26.68
CA TYR A 253 26.31 13.96 26.14
C TYR A 253 25.27 13.86 27.26
N ARG A 254 25.30 12.78 28.06
CA ARG A 254 24.32 12.55 29.14
C ARG A 254 24.48 13.56 30.28
N GLY A 255 25.72 13.74 30.75
CA GLY A 255 26.02 14.55 31.93
C GLY A 255 25.96 16.07 31.69
N VAL A 256 26.07 16.52 30.44
CA VAL A 256 26.08 17.97 30.11
C VAL A 256 24.96 18.33 29.14
N VAL A 257 24.91 17.74 27.95
CA VAL A 257 24.00 18.20 26.88
C VAL A 257 22.56 17.80 27.18
N GLU A 258 22.30 16.52 27.39
CA GLU A 258 20.98 16.01 27.76
C GLU A 258 20.51 16.61 29.08
N ALA A 259 21.36 16.63 30.12
CA ALA A 259 21.06 17.27 31.40
C ALA A 259 20.70 18.76 31.26
N TRP A 260 21.39 19.49 30.38
CA TRP A 260 21.09 20.91 30.09
C TRP A 260 19.74 21.07 29.40
N VAL A 261 19.47 20.30 28.34
CA VAL A 261 18.22 20.38 27.57
C VAL A 261 17.03 19.99 28.46
N LEU A 262 17.14 18.88 29.19
CA LEU A 262 16.04 18.35 30.00
C LEU A 262 15.84 19.09 31.33
N GLY A 263 16.86 19.82 31.80
CA GLY A 263 16.82 20.62 33.02
C GLY A 263 16.36 22.08 32.83
N GLY A 264 15.97 22.48 31.61
CA GLY A 264 15.46 23.82 31.31
C GLY A 264 14.04 24.09 31.83
N ALA A 265 13.68 25.38 32.00
CA ALA A 265 12.38 25.81 32.52
C ALA A 265 11.21 25.56 31.55
N GLU A 266 11.46 25.55 30.24
CA GLU A 266 10.47 25.30 29.19
C GLU A 266 10.47 23.82 28.77
N LYS A 267 9.74 22.99 29.55
CA LYS A 267 9.70 21.53 29.34
C LYS A 267 9.08 21.10 28.00
N THR A 268 8.28 21.96 27.37
CA THR A 268 7.50 21.66 26.15
C THR A 268 8.35 21.63 24.87
N HIS A 269 9.43 22.42 24.78
CA HIS A 269 10.31 22.47 23.59
C HIS A 269 11.65 21.74 23.79
N ALA A 270 11.95 21.28 25.00
CA ALA A 270 13.19 20.58 25.31
C ALA A 270 13.42 19.33 24.43
N LEU A 271 12.37 18.57 24.14
CA LEU A 271 12.48 17.37 23.29
C LEU A 271 12.76 17.70 21.83
N ASP A 272 12.16 18.77 21.31
CA ASP A 272 12.41 19.24 19.94
C ASP A 272 13.87 19.63 19.78
N GLN A 273 14.37 20.43 20.72
CA GLN A 273 15.76 20.87 20.74
C GLN A 273 16.71 19.67 20.85
N LEU A 274 16.36 18.66 21.65
CA LEU A 274 17.16 17.45 21.79
C LEU A 274 17.21 16.68 20.46
N PHE A 275 16.07 16.47 19.79
CA PHE A 275 16.03 15.78 18.50
C PHE A 275 16.80 16.53 17.42
N ASP A 276 16.71 17.85 17.34
CA ASP A 276 17.46 18.67 16.39
C ASP A 276 18.97 18.57 16.62
N ILE A 277 19.40 18.60 17.88
CA ILE A 277 20.80 18.41 18.28
C ILE A 277 21.27 17.02 17.86
N ILE A 278 20.52 15.97 18.18
CA ILE A 278 20.88 14.59 17.84
C ILE A 278 20.97 14.41 16.32
N GLN A 279 20.00 14.92 15.55
CA GLN A 279 20.01 14.81 14.09
C GLN A 279 21.26 15.47 13.48
N ARG A 280 21.76 16.57 14.06
CA ARG A 280 23.01 17.21 13.63
C ARG A 280 24.23 16.38 14.00
N ILE A 281 24.27 15.83 15.22
CA ILE A 281 25.38 15.00 15.71
C ILE A 281 25.52 13.72 14.88
N ILE A 282 24.40 13.05 14.60
CA ILE A 282 24.37 11.76 13.89
C ILE A 282 24.80 11.91 12.43
N LYS A 283 24.62 13.07 11.80
CA LYS A 283 25.11 13.30 10.41
C LYS A 283 26.62 13.08 10.27
N ASN A 284 27.39 13.39 11.30
CA ASN A 284 28.85 13.28 11.34
C ASN A 284 29.33 12.37 12.48
N GLY A 285 28.44 11.51 12.99
CA GLY A 285 28.66 10.69 14.18
C GLY A 285 29.04 9.25 13.86
N SER A 286 29.29 8.45 14.91
CA SER A 286 29.54 7.02 14.79
C SER A 286 28.39 6.19 15.38
N THR A 287 28.29 4.92 15.00
CA THR A 287 27.37 3.93 15.58
C THR A 287 27.48 3.84 17.12
N LYS A 288 28.69 4.00 17.66
CA LYS A 288 28.95 4.05 19.11
C LYS A 288 28.32 5.25 19.80
N ASP A 289 28.09 6.35 19.09
CA ASP A 289 27.43 7.53 19.66
C ASP A 289 25.96 7.24 19.98
N LEU A 290 25.31 6.35 19.21
CA LEU A 290 23.92 5.95 19.46
C LEU A 290 23.76 5.35 20.85
N LEU A 291 24.72 4.53 21.29
CA LEU A 291 24.72 3.95 22.64
C LEU A 291 24.72 5.02 23.72
N GLY A 292 25.40 6.15 23.49
CA GLY A 292 25.39 7.30 24.38
C GLY A 292 24.08 8.09 24.33
N ILE A 293 23.56 8.32 23.12
CA ILE A 293 22.37 9.13 22.84
C ILE A 293 21.10 8.54 23.44
N PHE A 294 20.92 7.23 23.28
CA PHE A 294 19.77 6.52 23.82
C PHE A 294 19.97 6.23 25.30
N SER A 295 19.90 7.28 26.11
CA SER A 295 19.90 7.18 27.56
C SER A 295 18.57 6.59 28.07
N PRO A 296 18.55 5.98 29.26
CA PRO A 296 17.29 5.59 29.90
C PRO A 296 16.32 6.77 30.09
N SER A 297 16.82 8.00 30.22
CA SER A 297 16.00 9.19 30.36
C SER A 297 15.27 9.56 29.06
N LEU A 298 15.97 9.53 27.92
CA LEU A 298 15.37 9.75 26.61
C LEU A 298 14.34 8.65 26.29
N LEU A 299 14.69 7.40 26.54
CA LEU A 299 13.84 6.24 26.25
C LEU A 299 12.57 6.24 27.09
N ASN A 300 12.66 6.56 28.39
CA ASN A 300 11.47 6.76 29.23
C ASN A 300 10.57 7.89 28.70
N LYS A 301 11.15 9.00 28.22
CA LYS A 301 10.36 10.08 27.62
C LYS A 301 9.68 9.67 26.32
N LEU A 302 10.38 8.96 25.43
CA LEU A 302 9.81 8.39 24.21
C LEU A 302 8.62 7.48 24.55
N ARG A 303 8.78 6.61 25.55
CA ARG A 303 7.71 5.76 26.06
C ARG A 303 6.48 6.56 26.49
N PHE A 304 6.64 7.56 27.35
CA PHE A 304 5.51 8.39 27.82
C PHE A 304 4.80 9.15 26.68
N ILE A 305 5.54 9.69 25.70
CA ILE A 305 4.96 10.38 24.54
C ILE A 305 4.05 9.45 23.74
N THR A 306 4.43 8.16 23.65
CA THR A 306 3.65 7.17 22.90
C THR A 306 2.44 6.59 23.65
N GLN A 307 2.19 7.00 24.91
CA GLN A 307 1.08 6.51 25.76
C GLN A 307 -0.02 7.56 25.97
N GLY A 308 -1.29 7.16 26.06
CA GLY A 308 -2.45 8.01 26.36
C GLY A 308 -3.29 8.47 25.15
N LYS A 309 -4.36 9.26 25.37
CA LYS A 309 -5.26 9.73 24.30
C LYS A 309 -4.58 10.70 23.32
N ALA A 310 -5.04 10.73 22.07
CA ALA A 310 -4.50 11.60 21.03
C ALA A 310 -4.99 13.04 21.21
N THR A 311 -4.06 14.00 21.16
CA THR A 311 -4.35 15.46 21.11
C THR A 311 -3.53 16.07 19.97
N PRO A 312 -3.93 17.22 19.40
CA PRO A 312 -3.17 17.87 18.32
C PRO A 312 -1.69 18.13 18.67
N GLU A 313 -1.42 18.59 19.89
CA GLU A 313 -0.05 18.82 20.40
C GLU A 313 0.76 17.52 20.50
N LYS A 314 0.11 16.45 20.97
CA LYS A 314 0.73 15.12 21.06
C LYS A 314 1.01 14.54 19.68
N ASN A 315 0.09 14.70 18.73
CA ASN A 315 0.29 14.23 17.34
C ASN A 315 1.46 14.95 16.67
N ALA A 316 1.63 16.25 16.90
CA ALA A 316 2.80 17.00 16.43
C ALA A 316 4.11 16.45 17.05
N THR A 317 4.08 16.06 18.32
CA THR A 317 5.23 15.46 19.01
C THR A 317 5.53 14.05 18.49
N ILE A 318 4.51 13.22 18.25
CA ILE A 318 4.63 11.89 17.63
C ILE A 318 5.27 11.98 16.25
N LEU A 319 4.90 12.99 15.44
CA LEU A 319 5.52 13.21 14.13
C LEU A 319 7.03 13.48 14.25
N LYS A 320 7.45 14.23 15.27
CA LYS A 320 8.88 14.47 15.52
C LYS A 320 9.60 13.20 15.96
N VAL A 321 8.97 12.39 16.82
CA VAL A 321 9.51 11.06 17.20
C VAL A 321 9.63 10.16 15.96
N ARG A 322 8.64 10.15 15.07
CA ARG A 322 8.71 9.43 13.79
C ARG A 322 9.92 9.86 12.97
N ASN A 323 10.10 11.16 12.75
CA ASN A 323 11.21 11.70 11.96
C ASN A 323 12.57 11.39 12.60
N PHE A 324 12.63 11.43 13.94
CA PHE A 324 13.79 11.03 14.71
C PHE A 324 14.12 9.56 14.48
N CYS A 325 13.18 8.63 14.72
CA CYS A 325 13.35 7.20 14.50
C CYS A 325 13.75 6.87 13.04
N GLN A 326 13.15 7.53 12.05
CA GLN A 326 13.55 7.40 10.64
C GLN A 326 15.00 7.83 10.40
N SER A 327 15.43 8.93 11.02
CA SER A 327 16.82 9.41 10.91
C SER A 327 17.81 8.41 11.50
N ILE A 328 17.44 7.72 12.58
CA ILE A 328 18.24 6.67 13.22
C ILE A 328 18.36 5.45 12.29
N LEU A 329 17.25 4.96 11.75
CA LEU A 329 17.27 3.85 10.80
C LEU A 329 18.09 4.19 9.55
N GLY A 330 17.92 5.41 9.02
CA GLY A 330 18.70 5.91 7.88
C GLY A 330 20.19 6.00 8.17
N PHE A 331 20.57 6.44 9.38
CA PHE A 331 21.96 6.42 9.81
C PHE A 331 22.52 5.00 9.91
N MET A 332 21.82 4.08 10.59
CA MET A 332 22.24 2.68 10.70
C MET A 332 22.34 2.00 9.33
N GLN A 333 21.48 2.37 8.38
CA GLN A 333 21.52 1.84 7.02
C GLN A 333 22.71 2.38 6.23
N ARG A 334 23.07 3.66 6.39
CA ARG A 334 24.26 4.25 5.75
C ARG A 334 25.55 3.64 6.29
N GLU A 335 25.61 3.36 7.59
CA GLU A 335 26.77 2.73 8.22
C GLU A 335 26.80 1.19 8.07
N ALA A 336 25.81 0.60 7.38
CA ALA A 336 25.71 -0.86 7.26
C ALA A 336 26.90 -1.50 6.54
N ASP A 337 27.56 -0.75 5.64
CA ASP A 337 28.73 -1.22 4.88
C ASP A 337 30.06 -0.93 5.59
N SER A 338 30.09 0.04 6.52
CA SER A 338 31.29 0.49 7.24
C SER A 338 31.50 -0.19 8.59
N VAL A 339 30.43 -0.81 9.14
CA VAL A 339 30.39 -1.38 10.48
C VAL A 339 30.04 -2.87 10.43
N SER A 340 30.54 -3.66 11.38
CA SER A 340 30.25 -5.10 11.42
C SER A 340 28.77 -5.37 11.75
N LYS A 341 28.25 -6.49 11.25
CA LYS A 341 26.86 -6.90 11.53
C LYS A 341 26.64 -7.13 13.02
N GLU A 342 27.65 -7.62 13.74
CA GLU A 342 27.61 -7.83 15.19
C GLU A 342 27.47 -6.50 15.94
N GLU A 343 28.17 -5.44 15.53
CA GLU A 343 28.04 -4.13 16.16
C GLU A 343 26.64 -3.53 15.92
N LEU A 344 26.09 -3.67 14.72
CA LEU A 344 24.73 -3.22 14.42
C LEU A 344 23.65 -4.04 15.15
N SER A 345 23.87 -5.35 15.29
CA SER A 345 23.03 -6.24 16.10
C SER A 345 23.02 -5.79 17.55
N HIS A 346 24.19 -5.52 18.14
CA HIS A 346 24.29 -5.11 19.53
C HIS A 346 23.60 -3.77 19.80
N ILE A 347 23.75 -2.81 18.87
CA ILE A 347 23.03 -1.54 18.94
C ILE A 347 21.53 -1.78 18.85
N ALA A 348 21.07 -2.59 17.89
CA ALA A 348 19.65 -2.91 17.74
C ALA A 348 19.09 -3.55 19.02
N ALA A 349 19.83 -4.47 19.65
CA ALA A 349 19.45 -5.13 20.89
C ALA A 349 19.28 -4.13 22.05
N ILE A 350 20.20 -3.18 22.19
CA ILE A 350 20.13 -2.13 23.23
C ILE A 350 18.92 -1.22 22.99
N LEU A 351 18.66 -0.83 21.74
CA LEU A 351 17.50 0.00 21.41
C LEU A 351 16.19 -0.74 21.67
N LEU A 352 16.13 -2.02 21.31
CA LEU A 352 14.96 -2.87 21.52
C LEU A 352 14.67 -3.09 23.00
N LYS A 353 15.68 -3.32 23.85
CA LYS A 353 15.47 -3.53 25.29
C LYS A 353 14.59 -2.46 25.94
N GLU A 354 14.69 -1.23 25.45
CA GLU A 354 14.03 -0.07 26.04
C GLU A 354 12.74 0.31 25.30
N ILE A 355 12.64 0.02 23.99
CA ILE A 355 11.48 0.34 23.14
C ILE A 355 10.45 -0.80 23.12
N ASP A 356 10.91 -2.05 23.15
CA ASP A 356 10.08 -3.26 23.05
C ASP A 356 9.25 -3.55 24.33
N LEU A 357 9.46 -2.76 25.39
CA LEU A 357 8.57 -2.71 26.56
C LEU A 357 7.19 -2.09 26.25
N THR A 358 6.95 -1.62 25.03
CA THR A 358 5.65 -1.09 24.58
C THR A 358 5.14 -1.81 23.33
N SER A 359 4.03 -2.54 23.50
CA SER A 359 3.38 -3.31 22.42
C SER A 359 2.86 -2.45 21.27
N THR A 360 2.69 -1.14 21.48
CA THR A 360 2.05 -0.21 20.53
C THR A 360 3.00 0.82 19.92
N PHE A 361 4.31 0.80 20.21
CA PHE A 361 5.24 1.85 19.75
C PHE A 361 5.16 2.12 18.24
N ASP A 362 5.39 1.09 17.43
CA ASP A 362 5.37 1.16 15.97
C ASP A 362 4.01 1.63 15.44
N LYS A 363 2.90 1.18 16.05
CA LYS A 363 1.53 1.63 15.71
C LYS A 363 1.35 3.11 16.01
N THR A 364 1.82 3.59 17.17
CA THR A 364 1.69 4.98 17.60
C THR A 364 2.50 5.93 16.71
N ILE A 365 3.73 5.57 16.36
CA ILE A 365 4.57 6.40 15.49
C ILE A 365 4.29 6.18 14.00
N GLY A 366 3.58 5.12 13.62
CA GLY A 366 3.21 4.82 12.24
C GLY A 366 4.40 4.39 11.35
N ILE A 367 5.44 3.79 11.93
CA ILE A 367 6.57 3.18 11.22
C ILE A 367 7.00 1.89 11.93
N ARG A 368 7.56 0.93 11.17
CA ARG A 368 8.04 -0.38 11.64
C ARG A 368 9.43 -0.29 12.30
N PHE A 369 9.59 0.59 13.29
CA PHE A 369 10.90 0.85 13.88
C PHE A 369 11.43 -0.36 14.64
N ALA A 370 10.63 -0.92 15.56
CA ALA A 370 11.03 -2.10 16.33
C ALA A 370 11.23 -3.32 15.40
N GLU A 371 10.34 -3.56 14.44
CA GLU A 371 10.51 -4.65 13.45
C GLU A 371 11.82 -4.53 12.66
N THR A 372 12.16 -3.32 12.22
CA THR A 372 13.43 -3.09 11.48
C THR A 372 14.66 -3.34 12.36
N LEU A 373 14.58 -3.03 13.65
CA LEU A 373 15.66 -3.35 14.60
C LEU A 373 15.74 -4.86 14.86
N MET A 374 14.61 -5.54 15.05
CA MET A 374 14.60 -7.00 15.29
C MET A 374 15.16 -7.78 14.11
N ALA A 375 14.88 -7.34 12.88
CA ALA A 375 15.44 -7.94 11.66
C ALA A 375 16.98 -7.87 11.60
N LYS A 376 17.62 -6.95 12.36
CA LYS A 376 19.08 -6.80 12.42
C LYS A 376 19.75 -7.66 13.52
N LEU A 377 18.97 -8.28 14.41
CA LEU A 377 19.52 -9.12 15.48
C LEU A 377 20.14 -10.39 14.92
N GLN A 378 21.34 -10.71 15.40
CA GLN A 378 22.07 -11.93 15.05
C GLN A 378 22.88 -12.44 16.26
N GLY A 379 23.40 -13.68 16.18
CA GLY A 379 24.30 -14.24 17.18
C GLY A 379 23.74 -14.22 18.61
N GLU A 380 24.58 -13.84 19.58
CA GLU A 380 24.23 -13.81 21.00
C GLU A 380 23.07 -12.84 21.31
N ASP A 381 23.00 -11.68 20.65
CA ASP A 381 21.92 -10.72 20.88
C ASP A 381 20.56 -11.30 20.47
N LEU A 382 20.51 -12.02 19.35
CA LEU A 382 19.31 -12.72 18.91
C LEU A 382 18.94 -13.83 19.90
N ASP A 383 19.92 -14.61 20.38
CA ASP A 383 19.69 -15.69 21.35
C ASP A 383 19.09 -15.14 22.65
N VAL A 384 19.65 -14.05 23.18
CA VAL A 384 19.16 -13.37 24.39
C VAL A 384 17.75 -12.82 24.16
N PHE A 385 17.51 -12.18 23.01
CA PHE A 385 16.20 -11.65 22.66
C PHE A 385 15.14 -12.75 22.59
N LEU A 386 15.42 -13.82 21.85
CA LEU A 386 14.53 -14.96 21.70
C LEU A 386 14.23 -15.59 23.07
N GLN A 387 15.24 -15.92 23.88
CA GLN A 387 15.04 -16.51 25.22
C GLN A 387 14.18 -15.65 26.14
N THR A 388 14.36 -14.33 26.08
CA THR A 388 13.62 -13.36 26.90
C THR A 388 12.14 -13.31 26.51
N HIS A 389 11.85 -13.26 25.21
CA HIS A 389 10.50 -12.98 24.71
C HIS A 389 9.68 -14.24 24.40
N THR A 390 10.29 -15.33 23.93
CA THR A 390 9.54 -16.57 23.65
C THR A 390 9.01 -17.24 24.92
N SER A 391 9.67 -17.01 26.06
CA SER A 391 9.28 -17.56 27.36
C SER A 391 8.16 -16.78 28.05
N SER A 392 7.97 -15.50 27.72
CA SER A 392 7.04 -14.60 28.38
C SER A 392 5.75 -14.32 27.59
N GLY A 393 5.72 -14.66 26.29
CA GLY A 393 4.59 -14.39 25.40
C GLY A 393 4.42 -12.91 25.07
N GLY A 394 3.35 -12.55 24.33
CA GLY A 394 2.98 -11.16 24.06
C GLY A 394 3.39 -10.61 22.69
N SER A 395 3.35 -9.28 22.57
CA SER A 395 3.48 -8.58 21.28
C SER A 395 4.81 -8.80 20.56
N SER A 396 5.90 -8.98 21.29
CA SER A 396 7.23 -9.22 20.70
C SER A 396 7.27 -10.55 19.94
N VAL A 397 6.60 -11.58 20.48
CA VAL A 397 6.48 -12.90 19.82
C VAL A 397 5.67 -12.78 18.54
N ARG A 398 4.53 -12.07 18.56
CA ARG A 398 3.70 -11.85 17.37
C ARG A 398 4.47 -11.18 16.21
N ARG A 399 5.37 -10.25 16.53
CA ARG A 399 6.19 -9.56 15.51
C ARG A 399 7.22 -10.48 14.86
N LEU A 400 7.62 -11.58 15.49
CA LEU A 400 8.62 -12.51 14.95
C LEU A 400 8.22 -13.04 13.57
N ALA A 401 6.96 -13.38 13.35
CA ALA A 401 6.49 -13.92 12.08
C ALA A 401 6.73 -12.95 10.91
N SER A 402 6.60 -11.64 11.15
CA SER A 402 6.81 -10.62 10.11
C SER A 402 8.27 -10.44 9.70
N ILE A 403 9.20 -10.65 10.63
CA ILE A 403 10.65 -10.50 10.42
C ILE A 403 11.32 -11.82 10.04
N TYR A 404 10.70 -12.96 10.36
CA TYR A 404 11.24 -14.30 10.14
C TYR A 404 11.81 -14.53 8.73
N PRO A 405 11.17 -14.07 7.63
CA PRO A 405 11.70 -14.26 6.28
C PRO A 405 12.99 -13.49 5.98
N GLN A 406 13.33 -12.47 6.79
CA GLN A 406 14.51 -11.62 6.61
C GLN A 406 15.77 -12.22 7.26
N TRP A 407 15.60 -13.17 8.17
CA TRP A 407 16.70 -13.84 8.86
C TRP A 407 17.34 -14.92 8.00
N ASP A 408 18.63 -15.16 8.24
CA ASP A 408 19.35 -16.30 7.66
C ASP A 408 18.77 -17.64 8.17
N LEU A 409 19.15 -18.73 7.51
CA LEU A 409 18.64 -20.07 7.82
C LEU A 409 18.94 -20.50 9.27
N GLU A 410 20.10 -20.16 9.82
CA GLU A 410 20.49 -20.55 11.18
C GLU A 410 19.64 -19.82 12.22
N SER A 411 19.47 -18.52 12.04
CA SER A 411 18.62 -17.66 12.86
C SER A 411 17.15 -18.09 12.81
N ARG A 412 16.62 -18.39 11.61
CA ARG A 412 15.28 -18.96 11.42
C ARG A 412 15.10 -20.30 12.14
N LYS A 413 16.09 -21.18 12.04
CA LYS A 413 16.09 -22.49 12.72
C LYS A 413 16.06 -22.32 14.23
N LYS A 414 16.96 -21.51 14.80
CA LYS A 414 17.04 -21.25 16.25
C LYS A 414 15.72 -20.69 16.79
N ALA A 415 15.17 -19.67 16.13
CA ALA A 415 13.90 -19.07 16.54
C ALA A 415 12.74 -20.08 16.57
N LEU A 416 12.57 -20.87 15.51
CA LEU A 416 11.49 -21.85 15.42
C LEU A 416 11.68 -23.01 16.41
N HIS A 417 12.93 -23.47 16.61
CA HIS A 417 13.26 -24.52 17.58
C HIS A 417 13.03 -24.07 19.02
N LEU A 418 13.36 -22.82 19.35
CA LEU A 418 13.10 -22.27 20.67
C LEU A 418 11.60 -22.11 20.93
N LEU A 419 10.85 -21.58 19.95
CA LEU A 419 9.39 -21.48 20.02
C LEU A 419 8.74 -22.87 20.18
N ALA A 420 9.28 -23.90 19.51
CA ALA A 420 8.81 -25.27 19.63
C ALA A 420 9.15 -25.91 20.98
N SER A 421 10.35 -25.66 21.52
CA SER A 421 10.85 -26.31 22.74
C SER A 421 10.45 -25.62 24.06
N THR A 422 9.94 -24.38 24.01
CA THR A 422 9.53 -23.64 25.21
C THR A 422 8.41 -24.39 25.97
N ASN A 423 8.63 -24.61 27.27
CA ASN A 423 7.94 -25.59 28.11
C ASN A 423 6.40 -25.48 28.10
N ASN A 424 5.73 -26.63 28.06
CA ASN A 424 4.29 -26.87 27.88
C ASN A 424 3.35 -26.29 28.96
N MET A 425 3.83 -25.50 29.93
CA MET A 425 2.97 -25.03 31.03
C MET A 425 1.97 -23.94 30.62
N PHE A 426 2.19 -23.27 29.48
CA PHE A 426 1.25 -22.29 28.92
C PHE A 426 1.29 -22.38 27.39
N LYS A 427 0.41 -23.19 26.79
CA LYS A 427 0.06 -23.02 25.37
C LYS A 427 -0.57 -21.62 25.26
N SER A 428 0.14 -20.67 24.66
CA SER A 428 -0.39 -19.33 24.42
C SER A 428 -0.76 -19.19 22.95
N GLU A 429 -1.87 -18.51 22.69
CA GLU A 429 -2.35 -18.24 21.34
C GLU A 429 -1.29 -17.49 20.50
N ASP A 430 -0.60 -16.52 21.10
CA ASP A 430 0.50 -15.79 20.47
C ASP A 430 1.61 -16.70 19.95
N ARG A 431 2.01 -17.72 20.74
CA ARG A 431 3.04 -18.68 20.35
C ARG A 431 2.56 -19.56 19.20
N PHE A 432 1.35 -20.10 19.32
CA PHE A 432 0.74 -20.93 18.28
C PHE A 432 0.68 -20.18 16.94
N LEU A 433 0.09 -18.99 16.93
CA LEU A 433 -0.05 -18.15 15.74
C LEU A 433 1.32 -17.76 15.16
N THR A 434 2.30 -17.48 16.01
CA THR A 434 3.65 -17.14 15.54
C THR A 434 4.33 -18.32 14.85
N ILE A 435 4.28 -19.53 15.43
CA ILE A 435 4.81 -20.74 14.80
C ILE A 435 4.12 -21.00 13.46
N ALA A 436 2.78 -20.92 13.45
CA ALA A 436 1.99 -21.17 12.26
C ALA A 436 2.29 -20.15 11.14
N ASN A 437 2.37 -18.86 11.46
CA ASN A 437 2.70 -17.81 10.50
C ASN A 437 4.15 -17.89 10.02
N CYS A 438 5.12 -18.26 10.87
CA CYS A 438 6.50 -18.53 10.43
C CYS A 438 6.54 -19.65 9.38
N ILE A 439 5.76 -20.73 9.59
CA ILE A 439 5.63 -21.82 8.62
C ILE A 439 4.93 -21.34 7.34
N ASP A 440 3.88 -20.54 7.43
CA ASP A 440 3.18 -19.98 6.26
C ASP A 440 4.14 -19.18 5.36
N THR A 441 5.06 -18.40 5.93
CA THR A 441 6.05 -17.62 5.14
C THR A 441 7.03 -18.48 4.33
N MET A 442 7.11 -19.79 4.59
CA MET A 442 7.94 -20.74 3.83
C MET A 442 7.32 -21.08 2.47
N PHE A 443 6.02 -20.87 2.29
CA PHE A 443 5.29 -21.17 1.06
C PHE A 443 5.23 -19.93 0.16
N LYS A 444 5.93 -20.00 -0.99
CA LYS A 444 5.95 -18.92 -2.00
C LYS A 444 4.85 -19.15 -3.03
N VAL A 445 3.79 -18.35 -2.94
CA VAL A 445 2.64 -18.41 -3.85
C VAL A 445 2.91 -17.63 -5.13
N LYS A 446 2.72 -18.26 -6.30
CA LYS A 446 2.84 -17.63 -7.62
C LYS A 446 1.59 -17.92 -8.46
N VAL A 447 0.71 -16.93 -8.60
CA VAL A 447 -0.54 -17.06 -9.37
C VAL A 447 -0.64 -15.97 -10.45
N ARG A 448 -0.88 -16.41 -11.69
CA ARG A 448 -1.31 -15.62 -12.84
C ARG A 448 -2.58 -16.27 -13.36
N ALA A 449 -3.71 -15.58 -13.16
CA ALA A 449 -5.03 -16.11 -13.47
C ALA A 449 -5.13 -16.63 -14.92
N GLY A 450 -5.55 -17.89 -15.07
CA GLY A 450 -5.71 -18.54 -16.37
C GLY A 450 -4.42 -18.94 -17.09
N GLU A 451 -3.26 -18.63 -16.51
CA GLU A 451 -1.95 -18.92 -17.12
C GLU A 451 -1.08 -19.84 -16.28
N LYS A 452 -0.90 -19.52 -15.00
CA LYS A 452 0.04 -20.24 -14.13
C LYS A 452 -0.38 -20.15 -12.67
N ALA A 453 -0.40 -21.28 -11.95
CA ALA A 453 -0.52 -21.28 -10.49
C ALA A 453 0.42 -22.33 -9.88
N GLU A 454 1.33 -21.89 -9.02
CA GLU A 454 2.31 -22.74 -8.33
C GLU A 454 2.47 -22.27 -6.88
N ILE A 455 2.70 -23.22 -5.97
CA ILE A 455 3.19 -22.94 -4.63
C ILE A 455 4.53 -23.67 -4.47
N LEU A 456 5.56 -22.90 -4.14
CA LEU A 456 6.93 -23.37 -4.04
C LEU A 456 7.39 -23.31 -2.58
N ILE A 457 8.08 -24.37 -2.15
CA ILE A 457 8.81 -24.41 -0.89
C ILE A 457 10.22 -24.92 -1.21
N ASP A 458 11.24 -24.28 -0.63
CA ASP A 458 12.63 -24.72 -0.78
C ASP A 458 12.97 -25.86 0.19
N ASP A 459 13.95 -26.69 -0.18
CA ASP A 459 14.34 -27.88 0.59
C ASP A 459 14.75 -27.52 2.03
N GLU A 460 15.43 -26.38 2.22
CA GLU A 460 15.80 -25.87 3.54
C GLU A 460 14.58 -25.64 4.44
N SER A 461 13.50 -25.05 3.88
CA SER A 461 12.27 -24.82 4.61
C SER A 461 11.51 -26.12 4.91
N VAL A 462 11.55 -27.11 4.01
CA VAL A 462 11.01 -28.45 4.28
C VAL A 462 11.77 -29.12 5.43
N GLU A 463 13.10 -29.01 5.46
CA GLU A 463 13.93 -29.52 6.56
C GLU A 463 13.64 -28.80 7.88
N LEU A 464 13.35 -27.50 7.86
CA LEU A 464 12.91 -26.76 9.04
C LEU A 464 11.60 -27.33 9.60
N ILE A 465 10.58 -27.52 8.75
CA ILE A 465 9.29 -28.13 9.14
C ILE A 465 9.52 -29.54 9.71
N ASP A 466 10.32 -30.38 9.05
CA ASP A 466 10.66 -31.74 9.51
C ASP A 466 11.35 -31.71 10.89
N SER A 467 12.32 -30.82 11.08
CA SER A 467 13.04 -30.68 12.35
C SER A 467 12.17 -30.14 13.49
N THR A 468 11.27 -29.21 13.21
CA THR A 468 10.31 -28.67 14.18
C THR A 468 9.29 -29.72 14.59
N ALA A 469 8.77 -30.50 13.63
CA ALA A 469 7.90 -31.64 13.92
C ALA A 469 8.61 -32.69 14.79
N LYS A 470 9.89 -33.02 14.51
CA LYS A 470 10.68 -33.93 15.36
C LYS A 470 10.84 -33.48 16.80
N ILE A 471 10.87 -32.17 17.06
CA ILE A 471 10.98 -31.61 18.41
C ILE A 471 9.65 -31.74 19.17
N LEU A 472 8.54 -31.45 18.48
CA LEU A 472 7.21 -31.40 19.10
C LEU A 472 6.57 -32.78 19.27
N LEU A 473 6.90 -33.74 18.40
CA LEU A 473 6.28 -35.06 18.39
C LEU A 473 7.13 -36.09 19.14
N LYS A 474 6.47 -37.12 19.69
CA LYS A 474 7.17 -38.32 20.14
C LYS A 474 7.88 -38.98 18.96
N LYS A 475 9.11 -39.45 19.20
CA LYS A 475 9.98 -40.06 18.16
C LYS A 475 9.28 -41.18 17.40
N GLU A 476 8.54 -42.04 18.10
CA GLU A 476 7.82 -43.17 17.50
C GLU A 476 6.69 -42.70 16.57
N ASP A 477 5.86 -41.75 17.02
CA ASP A 477 4.77 -41.17 16.22
C ASP A 477 5.30 -40.49 14.96
N PHE A 478 6.41 -39.75 15.09
CA PHE A 478 7.06 -39.08 13.97
C PHE A 478 7.56 -40.07 12.91
N GLU A 479 8.34 -41.08 13.33
CA GLU A 479 8.90 -42.07 12.39
C GLU A 479 7.82 -42.95 11.77
N GLN A 480 6.78 -43.30 12.54
CA GLN A 480 5.66 -44.10 12.02
C GLN A 480 4.85 -43.32 10.97
N GLY A 481 4.50 -42.05 11.22
CA GLY A 481 3.80 -41.20 10.27
C GLY A 481 4.63 -40.98 9.00
N LYS A 482 5.92 -40.65 9.17
CA LYS A 482 6.86 -40.47 8.04
C LYS A 482 6.95 -41.71 7.16
N LYS A 483 7.13 -42.89 7.76
CA LYS A 483 7.19 -44.17 7.03
C LYS A 483 5.89 -44.46 6.29
N ARG A 484 4.73 -44.25 6.92
CA ARG A 484 3.42 -44.51 6.31
C ARG A 484 3.16 -43.63 5.09
N LEU A 485 3.52 -42.35 5.13
CA LEU A 485 3.29 -41.42 4.02
C LEU A 485 4.30 -41.60 2.87
N THR A 486 5.59 -41.73 3.20
CA THR A 486 6.66 -41.91 2.20
C THR A 486 6.67 -43.30 1.56
N GLY A 487 6.15 -44.31 2.24
CA GLY A 487 6.07 -45.69 1.75
C GLY A 487 4.93 -45.98 0.76
N THR A 488 4.11 -44.98 0.40
CA THR A 488 2.95 -45.14 -0.50
C THR A 488 3.33 -45.27 -1.98
N GLY A 489 4.50 -44.76 -2.37
CA GLY A 489 4.92 -44.67 -3.76
C GLY A 489 4.02 -43.75 -4.60
N LEU A 490 3.42 -42.73 -3.99
CA LEU A 490 2.75 -41.62 -4.68
C LEU A 490 3.79 -40.58 -5.12
N ASP A 491 3.58 -39.95 -6.26
CA ASP A 491 4.44 -38.88 -6.81
C ASP A 491 4.40 -37.61 -5.96
N PHE A 492 3.34 -37.41 -5.18
CA PHE A 492 3.17 -36.31 -4.22
C PHE A 492 3.37 -36.71 -2.74
N ALA A 493 4.05 -37.84 -2.48
CA ALA A 493 4.26 -38.34 -1.10
C ALA A 493 5.06 -37.36 -0.21
N LYS A 494 5.96 -36.54 -0.79
CA LYS A 494 6.68 -35.50 -0.05
C LYS A 494 5.75 -34.39 0.42
N GLN A 495 4.82 -33.97 -0.44
CA GLN A 495 3.83 -32.94 -0.16
C GLN A 495 2.86 -33.41 0.93
N LEU A 496 2.44 -34.68 0.88
CA LEU A 496 1.66 -35.31 1.96
C LEU A 496 2.42 -35.26 3.29
N LEU A 497 3.71 -35.62 3.30
CA LEU A 497 4.52 -35.58 4.52
C LEU A 497 4.63 -34.17 5.08
N THR A 498 4.95 -33.16 4.26
CA THR A 498 5.06 -31.77 4.70
C THR A 498 3.72 -31.26 5.25
N PHE A 499 2.61 -31.52 4.56
CA PHE A 499 1.28 -31.11 5.02
C PHE A 499 0.88 -31.81 6.33
N TRP A 500 1.16 -33.10 6.46
CA TRP A 500 0.98 -33.84 7.71
C TRP A 500 1.81 -33.26 8.85
N GLN A 501 3.07 -32.90 8.60
CA GLN A 501 3.93 -32.24 9.59
C GLN A 501 3.34 -30.90 10.03
N CYS A 502 2.79 -30.09 9.12
CA CYS A 502 2.09 -28.85 9.46
C CYS A 502 0.91 -29.13 10.42
N LEU A 503 0.01 -30.07 10.08
CA LEU A 503 -1.13 -30.45 10.94
C LEU A 503 -0.67 -30.89 12.33
N ARG A 504 0.39 -31.71 12.40
CA ARG A 504 0.92 -32.21 13.66
C ARG A 504 1.60 -31.12 14.50
N ILE A 505 2.28 -30.16 13.85
CA ILE A 505 2.84 -28.99 14.54
C ILE A 505 1.71 -28.13 15.10
N TRP A 506 0.66 -27.86 14.31
CA TRP A 506 -0.50 -27.08 14.77
C TRP A 506 -1.21 -27.76 15.95
N ALA A 507 -1.48 -29.07 15.86
CA ALA A 507 -2.02 -29.86 16.97
C ALA A 507 -1.17 -29.75 18.25
N ALA A 508 0.15 -29.87 18.12
CA ALA A 508 1.05 -29.85 19.27
C ALA A 508 1.18 -28.46 19.92
N THR A 509 0.81 -27.39 19.22
CA THR A 509 1.08 -26.00 19.64
C THR A 509 -0.17 -25.18 19.94
N THR A 510 -1.33 -25.53 19.37
CA THR A 510 -2.59 -24.80 19.65
C THR A 510 -2.98 -24.88 21.13
N PRO A 511 -3.41 -23.77 21.75
CA PRO A 511 -3.96 -23.75 23.10
C PRO A 511 -5.38 -24.32 23.21
N ASP A 512 -6.10 -24.40 22.09
CA ASP A 512 -7.48 -24.86 22.04
C ASP A 512 -7.54 -26.39 21.90
N SER A 513 -8.24 -27.05 22.83
CA SER A 513 -8.34 -28.51 22.84
C SER A 513 -9.17 -29.08 21.69
N ASP A 514 -10.17 -28.33 21.22
CA ASP A 514 -11.02 -28.75 20.12
C ASP A 514 -10.28 -28.60 18.79
N GLU A 515 -9.52 -27.50 18.61
CA GLU A 515 -8.60 -27.37 17.48
C GLU A 515 -7.51 -28.46 17.51
N GLU A 516 -6.92 -28.74 18.67
CA GLU A 516 -5.91 -29.79 18.83
C GLU A 516 -6.47 -31.14 18.35
N LYS A 517 -7.67 -31.50 18.83
CA LYS A 517 -8.34 -32.74 18.43
C LYS A 517 -8.62 -32.77 16.94
N ALA A 518 -9.16 -31.69 16.37
CA ALA A 518 -9.47 -31.59 14.94
C ALA A 518 -8.21 -31.76 14.08
N TYR A 519 -7.09 -31.11 14.42
CA TYR A 519 -5.83 -31.28 13.70
C TYR A 519 -5.26 -32.70 13.82
N LEU A 520 -5.40 -33.35 14.99
CA LEU A 520 -4.98 -34.74 15.18
C LEU A 520 -5.82 -35.71 14.35
N GLU A 521 -7.14 -35.53 14.32
CA GLU A 521 -8.07 -36.32 13.51
C GLU A 521 -7.76 -36.16 12.01
N ASN A 522 -7.63 -34.92 11.53
CA ASN A 522 -7.23 -34.62 10.15
C ASN A 522 -5.86 -35.26 9.80
N ALA A 523 -4.89 -35.22 10.72
CA ALA A 523 -3.59 -35.83 10.49
C ALA A 523 -3.65 -37.36 10.44
N GLN A 524 -4.54 -37.99 11.23
CA GLN A 524 -4.76 -39.44 11.20
C GLN A 524 -5.50 -39.86 9.91
N GLU A 525 -6.53 -39.12 9.54
CA GLU A 525 -7.29 -39.35 8.31
C GLU A 525 -6.40 -39.24 7.07
N LEU A 526 -5.54 -38.21 7.00
CA LEU A 526 -4.59 -38.05 5.91
C LEU A 526 -3.65 -39.26 5.75
N VAL A 527 -3.19 -39.85 6.87
CA VAL A 527 -2.37 -41.08 6.84
C VAL A 527 -3.19 -42.28 6.36
N GLY A 528 -4.48 -42.36 6.73
CA GLY A 528 -5.39 -43.39 6.24
C GLY A 528 -5.66 -43.28 4.74
N LEU A 529 -5.91 -42.07 4.24
CA LEU A 529 -6.14 -41.77 2.82
C LEU A 529 -4.90 -42.07 1.96
N ALA A 530 -3.71 -41.77 2.47
CA ALA A 530 -2.45 -41.99 1.76
C ALA A 530 -2.27 -43.44 1.28
N ALA A 531 -2.79 -44.41 2.03
CA ALA A 531 -2.76 -45.83 1.65
C ALA A 531 -3.81 -46.19 0.58
N LYS A 532 -4.90 -45.41 0.47
CA LYS A 532 -6.07 -45.72 -0.36
C LYS A 532 -6.12 -45.00 -1.70
N PHE A 533 -5.35 -43.91 -1.91
CA PHE A 533 -5.41 -43.12 -3.17
C PHE A 533 -5.20 -43.92 -4.47
N LYS A 534 -4.53 -45.09 -4.41
CA LYS A 534 -4.34 -45.95 -5.59
C LYS A 534 -5.52 -46.89 -5.86
N GLU A 535 -6.36 -47.15 -4.87
CA GLU A 535 -7.39 -48.19 -4.89
C GLU A 535 -8.82 -47.61 -4.83
N ASP A 536 -8.98 -46.47 -4.15
CA ASP A 536 -10.27 -45.86 -3.86
C ASP A 536 -10.32 -44.42 -4.39
N GLU A 537 -11.11 -44.23 -5.45
CA GLU A 537 -11.29 -42.94 -6.11
C GLU A 537 -11.94 -41.88 -5.20
N ASP A 538 -12.83 -42.30 -4.28
CA ASP A 538 -13.50 -41.39 -3.35
C ASP A 538 -12.55 -40.84 -2.28
N SER A 539 -11.34 -41.41 -2.13
CA SER A 539 -10.30 -40.87 -1.25
C SER A 539 -9.95 -39.41 -1.57
N PHE A 540 -10.07 -38.99 -2.84
CA PHE A 540 -9.86 -37.60 -3.21
C PHE A 540 -10.99 -36.67 -2.74
N LYS A 541 -12.24 -37.13 -2.68
CA LYS A 541 -13.34 -36.33 -2.13
C LYS A 541 -13.14 -36.10 -0.64
N VAL A 542 -12.78 -37.15 0.10
CA VAL A 542 -12.47 -37.05 1.53
C VAL A 542 -11.29 -36.09 1.78
N LEU A 543 -10.26 -36.10 0.92
CA LEU A 543 -9.18 -35.12 1.01
C LEU A 543 -9.68 -33.68 0.77
N LEU A 544 -10.60 -33.48 -0.16
CA LEU A 544 -11.22 -32.17 -0.41
C LEU A 544 -12.10 -31.72 0.75
N ASP A 545 -12.84 -32.62 1.39
CA ASP A 545 -13.59 -32.34 2.62
C ASP A 545 -12.67 -31.90 3.75
N LEU A 546 -11.53 -32.56 3.91
CA LEU A 546 -10.50 -32.13 4.86
C LEU A 546 -9.98 -30.71 4.53
N PHE A 547 -9.80 -30.37 3.25
CA PHE A 547 -9.45 -29.01 2.85
C PHE A 547 -10.56 -28.00 3.15
N VAL A 548 -11.82 -28.35 2.92
CA VAL A 548 -12.98 -27.51 3.25
C VAL A 548 -13.03 -27.28 4.77
N ALA A 549 -12.83 -28.33 5.57
CA ALA A 549 -12.83 -28.26 7.04
C ALA A 549 -11.68 -27.41 7.59
N LEU A 550 -10.50 -27.41 6.97
CA LEU A 550 -9.41 -26.51 7.36
C LEU A 550 -9.66 -25.08 6.89
N LEU A 551 -10.15 -24.90 5.65
CA LEU A 551 -10.41 -23.57 5.12
C LEU A 551 -11.63 -22.90 5.75
N SER A 552 -12.54 -23.65 6.38
CA SER A 552 -13.66 -23.08 7.16
C SER A 552 -13.18 -22.43 8.45
N GLN A 553 -12.03 -22.84 8.98
CA GLN A 553 -11.43 -22.23 10.17
C GLN A 553 -11.00 -20.77 9.90
N LEU A 554 -10.96 -19.97 10.96
CA LEU A 554 -10.68 -18.53 10.90
C LEU A 554 -9.23 -18.19 10.55
N HIS A 555 -8.30 -19.13 10.74
CA HIS A 555 -6.87 -18.88 10.57
C HIS A 555 -6.45 -18.78 9.10
N ARG A 556 -5.66 -17.75 8.76
CA ARG A 556 -5.21 -17.51 7.38
C ARG A 556 -4.09 -18.46 6.93
N PHE A 557 -3.26 -18.94 7.87
CA PHE A 557 -2.08 -19.77 7.60
C PHE A 557 -2.39 -21.18 7.06
N HIS A 558 -3.65 -21.63 7.06
CA HIS A 558 -4.02 -22.91 6.44
C HIS A 558 -3.96 -22.85 4.91
N ARG A 559 -4.13 -21.66 4.33
CA ARG A 559 -4.33 -21.47 2.89
C ARG A 559 -3.16 -22.01 2.07
N ALA A 560 -1.92 -21.61 2.39
CA ALA A 560 -0.77 -21.99 1.57
C ALA A 560 -0.43 -23.49 1.66
N PRO A 561 -0.41 -24.14 2.86
CA PRO A 561 -0.23 -25.58 2.97
C PRO A 561 -1.33 -26.40 2.26
N VAL A 562 -2.59 -25.99 2.36
CA VAL A 562 -3.72 -26.66 1.66
C VAL A 562 -3.54 -26.56 0.16
N GLN A 563 -3.29 -25.36 -0.36
CA GLN A 563 -3.07 -25.15 -1.79
C GLN A 563 -1.82 -25.86 -2.31
N TYR A 564 -0.77 -26.00 -1.49
CA TYR A 564 0.45 -26.73 -1.82
C TYR A 564 0.17 -28.21 -2.06
N LEU A 565 -0.59 -28.86 -1.16
CA LEU A 565 -0.99 -30.25 -1.36
C LEU A 565 -1.99 -30.38 -2.51
N PHE A 566 -3.02 -29.52 -2.58
CA PHE A 566 -4.03 -29.55 -3.65
C PHE A 566 -3.41 -29.44 -5.05
N LEU A 567 -2.44 -28.54 -5.25
CA LEU A 567 -1.74 -28.40 -6.53
C LEU A 567 -1.01 -29.68 -6.96
N SER A 568 -0.47 -30.44 -6.00
CA SER A 568 0.23 -31.69 -6.26
C SER A 568 -0.69 -32.86 -6.60
N THR A 569 -1.99 -32.78 -6.23
CA THR A 569 -2.98 -33.82 -6.55
C THR A 569 -3.70 -33.57 -7.87
N LEU A 570 -3.59 -32.38 -8.48
CA LEU A 570 -4.28 -32.01 -9.71
C LEU A 570 -4.17 -33.00 -10.87
N PRO A 571 -3.02 -33.64 -11.17
CA PRO A 571 -2.92 -34.63 -12.25
C PRO A 571 -3.85 -35.84 -12.07
N HIS A 572 -4.25 -36.12 -10.83
CA HIS A 572 -5.05 -37.28 -10.44
C HIS A 572 -6.53 -36.94 -10.25
N LEU A 573 -6.90 -35.65 -10.22
CA LEU A 573 -8.28 -35.22 -10.04
C LEU A 573 -9.12 -35.43 -11.32
N LYS A 574 -10.34 -35.92 -11.12
CA LYS A 574 -11.36 -36.09 -12.16
C LYS A 574 -12.48 -35.06 -11.97
N THR A 575 -13.37 -34.96 -12.96
CA THR A 575 -14.53 -34.05 -12.91
C THR A 575 -15.32 -34.18 -11.61
N VAL A 576 -15.60 -35.41 -11.16
CA VAL A 576 -16.38 -35.67 -9.94
C VAL A 576 -15.76 -35.06 -8.68
N HIS A 577 -14.42 -34.97 -8.60
CA HIS A 577 -13.75 -34.36 -7.44
C HIS A 577 -13.88 -32.85 -7.45
N VAL A 578 -13.79 -32.21 -8.63
CA VAL A 578 -13.91 -30.75 -8.72
C VAL A 578 -15.37 -30.31 -8.58
N MET A 579 -16.32 -31.14 -9.02
CA MET A 579 -17.76 -30.92 -8.77
C MET A 579 -18.08 -30.86 -7.29
N HIS A 580 -17.45 -31.71 -6.48
CA HIS A 580 -17.56 -31.66 -5.03
C HIS A 580 -17.29 -30.27 -4.45
N ILE A 581 -16.27 -29.55 -4.97
CA ILE A 581 -15.96 -28.17 -4.54
C ILE A 581 -17.06 -27.20 -4.98
N ILE A 582 -17.56 -27.33 -6.21
CA ILE A 582 -18.63 -26.46 -6.73
C ILE A 582 -19.94 -26.68 -5.96
N GLU A 583 -20.27 -27.92 -5.66
CA GLU A 583 -21.43 -28.31 -4.85
C GLU A 583 -21.32 -27.72 -3.44
N ALA A 584 -20.15 -27.80 -2.80
CA ALA A 584 -19.92 -27.16 -1.50
C ALA A 584 -20.12 -25.63 -1.53
N ILE A 585 -19.70 -24.94 -2.62
CA ILE A 585 -19.97 -23.49 -2.77
C ILE A 585 -21.47 -23.22 -2.97
N ALA A 586 -22.17 -24.14 -3.64
CA ALA A 586 -23.58 -24.03 -3.96
C ALA A 586 -24.52 -24.32 -2.78
N LEU A 587 -24.06 -24.91 -1.67
CA LEU A 587 -24.89 -25.12 -0.47
C LEU A 587 -25.49 -23.81 0.06
N SER A 588 -26.63 -23.89 0.74
CA SER A 588 -27.19 -22.75 1.50
C SER A 588 -26.25 -22.33 2.65
N ASP A 589 -26.48 -21.18 3.25
CA ASP A 589 -25.61 -20.70 4.34
C ASP A 589 -25.76 -21.60 5.57
N GLU A 590 -26.97 -22.06 5.84
CA GLU A 590 -27.32 -22.91 6.98
C GLU A 590 -26.74 -24.32 6.84
N GLU A 591 -26.81 -24.91 5.64
CA GLU A 591 -26.20 -26.21 5.32
C GLU A 591 -24.68 -26.15 5.39
N LEU A 592 -24.08 -25.08 4.86
CA LEU A 592 -22.62 -24.95 4.80
C LEU A 592 -22.00 -24.72 6.20
N VAL A 593 -22.73 -24.08 7.10
CA VAL A 593 -22.30 -23.83 8.49
C VAL A 593 -22.73 -24.96 9.44
N GLY A 594 -23.56 -25.92 8.98
CA GLY A 594 -24.00 -27.06 9.77
C GLY A 594 -25.06 -26.72 10.83
N THR A 595 -25.87 -25.69 10.58
CA THR A 595 -26.96 -25.23 11.48
C THR A 595 -28.35 -25.63 10.98
N ALA A 596 -28.42 -26.36 9.87
CA ALA A 596 -29.65 -26.92 9.32
C ALA A 596 -30.15 -28.10 10.19
N GLU A 597 -30.80 -27.80 11.32
CA GLU A 597 -31.68 -28.78 11.97
C GLU A 597 -33.01 -28.82 11.20
N ASN A 598 -33.52 -30.03 10.95
CA ASN A 598 -34.73 -30.35 10.20
C ASN A 598 -35.94 -29.45 10.56
N GLU A 599 -36.18 -28.37 9.81
CA GLU A 599 -37.52 -27.82 9.64
C GLU A 599 -38.05 -28.39 8.31
N GLU A 600 -39.10 -29.21 8.39
CA GLU A 600 -39.79 -29.77 7.22
C GLU A 600 -40.19 -28.65 6.25
N ALA A 601 -39.93 -28.91 4.98
CA ALA A 601 -40.15 -27.99 3.87
C ALA A 601 -41.63 -27.65 3.69
N ASP A 602 -41.98 -26.39 3.93
CA ASP A 602 -43.08 -25.73 3.23
C ASP A 602 -42.48 -24.93 2.06
N GLU A 603 -42.26 -25.61 0.93
CA GLU A 603 -42.05 -24.97 -0.36
C GLU A 603 -43.41 -24.38 -0.83
N GLU A 604 -43.71 -23.14 -0.45
CA GLU A 604 -44.66 -22.33 -1.23
C GLU A 604 -43.88 -21.54 -2.29
N ASP A 605 -44.16 -21.94 -3.52
CA ASP A 605 -43.61 -21.49 -4.79
C ASP A 605 -44.04 -20.04 -5.09
N ASP A 606 -43.25 -19.05 -4.67
CA ASP A 606 -43.46 -17.64 -5.04
C ASP A 606 -42.91 -17.37 -6.46
N GLU A 607 -43.62 -17.87 -7.48
CA GLU A 607 -43.51 -17.39 -8.86
C GLU A 607 -44.17 -15.99 -8.99
N GLU A 608 -43.57 -14.96 -8.38
CA GLU A 608 -43.90 -13.57 -8.75
C GLU A 608 -42.98 -13.06 -9.87
N MET A 609 -43.50 -13.16 -11.09
CA MET A 609 -42.99 -12.49 -12.28
C MET A 609 -42.93 -10.96 -12.07
N MET A 610 -41.76 -10.43 -11.71
CA MET A 610 -41.53 -8.97 -11.70
C MET A 610 -41.48 -8.43 -13.14
N GLU A 611 -42.53 -7.69 -13.51
CA GLU A 611 -42.57 -6.84 -14.71
C GLU A 611 -41.47 -5.77 -14.65
N ILE A 612 -40.59 -5.77 -15.66
CA ILE A 612 -39.57 -4.74 -15.84
C ILE A 612 -40.22 -3.50 -16.46
N GLU A 613 -40.54 -2.50 -15.64
CA GLU A 613 -40.80 -1.15 -16.15
C GLU A 613 -39.49 -0.49 -16.61
N ASN A 614 -39.46 -0.12 -17.90
CA ASN A 614 -38.40 0.65 -18.52
C ASN A 614 -38.30 2.06 -17.91
N ALA A 615 -37.34 2.28 -17.02
CA ALA A 615 -36.94 3.62 -16.61
C ALA A 615 -35.89 4.21 -17.57
N LYS A 616 -36.24 5.40 -18.07
CA LYS A 616 -35.57 6.21 -19.10
C LYS A 616 -34.11 6.54 -18.77
N VAL A 617 -33.25 6.37 -19.76
CA VAL A 617 -31.95 7.04 -19.86
C VAL A 617 -32.18 8.51 -20.26
N ASN A 618 -31.69 9.45 -19.45
CA ASN A 618 -31.34 10.80 -19.89
C ASN A 618 -29.86 11.02 -19.53
N GLY A 619 -29.04 11.27 -20.55
CA GLY A 619 -27.62 11.51 -20.41
C GLY A 619 -27.28 12.97 -20.10
N VAL A 620 -26.09 13.20 -19.55
CA VAL A 620 -24.88 13.72 -20.24
C VAL A 620 -23.93 14.38 -19.22
N ASN A 621 -22.68 13.89 -19.28
CA ASN A 621 -21.37 14.45 -18.94
C ASN A 621 -20.98 14.98 -17.55
N GLY A 622 -19.83 14.46 -17.12
CA GLY A 622 -18.88 15.09 -16.22
C GLY A 622 -17.68 14.18 -15.95
N GLU A 623 -16.77 14.08 -16.92
CA GLU A 623 -15.46 13.42 -16.78
C GLU A 623 -14.69 13.95 -15.57
N LYS A 624 -14.19 13.06 -14.71
CA LYS A 624 -12.87 13.19 -14.06
C LYS A 624 -12.23 11.81 -13.91
N GLU A 625 -11.14 11.62 -14.63
CA GLU A 625 -10.18 10.54 -14.43
C GLU A 625 -9.34 10.75 -13.15
N GLN A 626 -8.73 9.64 -12.73
CA GLN A 626 -7.64 9.45 -11.76
C GLN A 626 -8.07 9.50 -10.27
N ASN A 627 -7.75 8.53 -9.42
CA ASN A 627 -6.50 7.77 -9.36
C ASN A 627 -6.71 6.43 -8.63
N GLY A 628 -6.18 5.34 -9.19
CA GLY A 628 -6.19 4.04 -8.56
C GLY A 628 -5.21 3.98 -7.39
N LYS A 629 -5.72 3.66 -6.20
CA LYS A 629 -4.97 3.03 -5.13
C LYS A 629 -5.79 1.87 -4.61
N ASN A 630 -5.34 0.65 -4.92
CA ASN A 630 -5.70 -0.55 -4.18
C ASN A 630 -5.17 -0.38 -2.76
N GLU A 631 -6.07 -0.11 -1.82
CA GLU A 631 -5.83 -0.40 -0.41
C GLU A 631 -6.53 -1.73 -0.12
N GLU A 632 -5.72 -2.75 0.17
CA GLU A 632 -6.21 -3.99 0.76
C GLU A 632 -6.87 -3.62 2.09
N SER A 633 -8.20 -3.72 2.14
CA SER A 633 -8.96 -3.50 3.36
C SER A 633 -8.75 -4.70 4.29
N ASP A 634 -7.80 -4.56 5.19
CA ASP A 634 -7.63 -5.42 6.35
C ASP A 634 -8.82 -5.18 7.29
N VAL A 635 -9.79 -6.09 7.26
CA VAL A 635 -10.93 -6.07 8.18
C VAL A 635 -10.42 -6.58 9.53
N GLU A 636 -9.86 -5.68 10.34
CA GLU A 636 -9.71 -5.90 11.78
C GLU A 636 -11.13 -5.96 12.38
N LEU A 637 -11.54 -7.14 12.83
CA LEU A 637 -12.77 -7.34 13.61
C LEU A 637 -12.59 -6.66 14.96
N SER A 638 -13.11 -5.44 15.09
CA SER A 638 -13.28 -4.78 16.38
C SER A 638 -14.48 -5.39 17.11
N ASP A 639 -14.19 -5.99 18.26
CA ASP A 639 -15.16 -6.52 19.21
C ASP A 639 -15.88 -5.35 19.91
N GLU A 640 -17.04 -4.95 19.38
CA GLU A 640 -17.95 -4.04 20.08
C GLU A 640 -18.95 -4.86 20.89
N SER A 641 -18.70 -4.91 22.19
CA SER A 641 -19.68 -5.31 23.19
C SER A 641 -20.71 -4.18 23.32
N GLU A 642 -21.85 -4.33 22.65
CA GLU A 642 -22.99 -3.46 22.90
C GLU A 642 -23.62 -3.81 24.26
N SER A 643 -23.50 -2.86 25.19
CA SER A 643 -24.29 -2.77 26.41
C SER A 643 -25.74 -2.45 26.05
N ASP A 644 -26.64 -3.33 26.47
CA ASP A 644 -28.09 -3.22 26.38
C ASP A 644 -28.60 -1.91 27.03
N PRO A 645 -29.23 -0.98 26.29
CA PRO A 645 -30.00 0.08 26.89
C PRO A 645 -31.41 -0.42 27.18
N GLU A 646 -31.80 -0.43 28.46
CA GLU A 646 -33.20 -0.60 28.91
C GLU A 646 -34.13 0.36 28.13
N GLY A 647 -34.76 -0.18 27.09
CA GLY A 647 -35.71 0.52 26.24
C GLY A 647 -37.14 0.34 26.73
N GLU A 648 -37.84 1.46 26.88
CA GLU A 648 -39.27 1.54 27.19
C GLU A 648 -40.10 0.59 26.32
N VAL A 649 -41.00 -0.18 26.96
CA VAL A 649 -41.82 -1.22 26.31
C VAL A 649 -42.75 -0.61 25.26
N ASP A 650 -42.71 -1.13 24.02
CA ASP A 650 -43.53 -0.71 22.89
C ASP A 650 -45.05 -0.70 23.25
N PRO A 651 -45.74 0.46 23.17
CA PRO A 651 -47.18 0.58 23.43
C PRO A 651 -48.04 -0.36 22.57
N MET A 652 -47.57 -0.72 21.37
CA MET A 652 -48.28 -1.63 20.46
C MET A 652 -48.20 -3.08 20.93
N LEU A 653 -47.08 -3.47 21.57
CA LEU A 653 -46.87 -4.79 22.19
C LEU A 653 -47.78 -4.96 23.41
N LEU A 654 -47.87 -3.92 24.23
CA LEU A 654 -48.76 -3.87 25.40
C LEU A 654 -50.24 -3.92 25.01
N SER A 655 -50.63 -3.27 23.91
CA SER A 655 -51.99 -3.35 23.36
C SER A 655 -52.35 -4.75 22.87
N ARG A 656 -51.42 -5.44 22.18
CA ARG A 656 -51.66 -6.81 21.70
C ARG A 656 -51.68 -7.83 22.82
N LEU A 657 -50.82 -7.67 23.84
CA LEU A 657 -50.83 -8.51 25.04
C LEU A 657 -52.16 -8.37 25.80
N LYS A 658 -52.66 -7.13 25.98
CA LYS A 658 -53.98 -6.87 26.59
C LYS A 658 -55.13 -7.47 25.78
N GLN A 659 -55.03 -7.44 24.46
CA GLN A 659 -56.03 -8.04 23.58
C GLN A 659 -56.01 -9.58 23.64
N ALA A 660 -54.84 -10.19 23.80
CA ALA A 660 -54.66 -11.64 23.95
C ALA A 660 -55.07 -12.16 25.34
N LEU A 661 -54.81 -11.38 26.40
CA LEU A 661 -55.12 -11.75 27.80
C LEU A 661 -56.59 -11.49 28.20
N GLY A 662 -57.36 -10.74 27.41
CA GLY A 662 -58.79 -10.54 27.62
C GLY A 662 -59.14 -10.07 29.05
N LYS A 663 -60.09 -10.73 29.72
CA LYS A 663 -60.53 -10.41 31.09
C LYS A 663 -59.50 -10.70 32.18
N ALA A 664 -58.42 -11.43 31.87
CA ALA A 664 -57.34 -11.76 32.80
C ALA A 664 -56.27 -10.65 32.89
N ALA A 665 -56.33 -9.61 32.04
CA ALA A 665 -55.45 -8.45 32.15
C ALA A 665 -55.84 -7.61 33.39
N VAL A 666 -55.00 -7.64 34.43
CA VAL A 666 -55.20 -6.85 35.66
C VAL A 666 -55.12 -5.35 35.32
N ASP A 667 -56.17 -4.61 35.65
CA ASP A 667 -56.24 -3.16 35.51
C ASP A 667 -55.74 -2.50 36.81
N GLU A 668 -54.65 -1.73 36.76
CA GLU A 668 -53.96 -1.17 37.95
C GLU A 668 -54.76 -0.11 38.74
N THR A 669 -56.07 0.06 38.49
CA THR A 669 -56.89 1.12 39.10
C THR A 669 -58.09 0.64 39.93
N LYS A 670 -58.17 -0.64 40.32
CA LYS A 670 -59.17 -1.10 41.30
C LYS A 670 -58.57 -1.99 42.40
N SER A 671 -58.39 -1.38 43.57
CA SER A 671 -58.23 -2.05 44.86
C SER A 671 -59.61 -2.47 45.39
N GLY A 672 -59.79 -3.77 45.62
CA GLY A 672 -60.99 -4.32 46.25
C GLY A 672 -61.00 -5.84 46.22
N GLU A 673 -60.79 -6.45 47.38
CA GLU A 673 -60.94 -7.89 47.61
C GLU A 673 -62.36 -8.35 47.27
N SER A 674 -62.49 -9.31 46.35
CA SER A 674 -63.67 -10.18 46.25
C SER A 674 -63.33 -11.49 45.56
N ASP A 675 -63.38 -12.55 46.36
CA ASP A 675 -63.63 -13.97 46.05
C ASP A 675 -63.32 -14.47 44.62
N LEU A 676 -62.16 -15.14 44.49
CA LEU A 676 -61.86 -16.07 43.40
C LEU A 676 -62.61 -17.39 43.67
N SER A 677 -63.80 -17.55 43.09
CA SER A 677 -64.47 -18.84 43.02
C SER A 677 -65.10 -19.11 41.64
N ASP A 678 -64.25 -19.14 40.62
CA ASP A 678 -64.32 -20.10 39.51
C ASP A 678 -62.97 -20.01 38.76
N GLY A 679 -62.19 -21.09 38.80
CA GLY A 679 -60.97 -21.19 38.00
C GLY A 679 -61.34 -21.28 36.52
N PRO A 680 -60.54 -20.70 35.60
CA PRO A 680 -60.79 -20.86 34.18
C PRO A 680 -60.76 -22.36 33.83
N ASP A 681 -61.71 -22.79 33.01
CA ASP A 681 -61.80 -24.16 32.49
C ASP A 681 -60.51 -24.51 31.72
N ASP A 682 -60.08 -25.78 31.72
CA ASP A 682 -58.80 -26.22 31.12
C ASP A 682 -58.71 -25.80 29.64
N ASP A 683 -59.84 -25.82 28.92
CA ASP A 683 -59.95 -25.37 27.52
C ASP A 683 -59.75 -23.85 27.34
N GLU A 684 -60.06 -23.04 28.36
CA GLU A 684 -59.82 -21.59 28.35
C GLU A 684 -58.34 -21.28 28.64
N MET A 685 -57.70 -22.09 29.49
CA MET A 685 -56.26 -22.00 29.80
C MET A 685 -55.38 -22.37 28.58
N PHE A 686 -55.74 -23.42 27.82
CA PHE A 686 -55.03 -23.77 26.58
C PHE A 686 -55.14 -22.67 25.50
N ARG A 687 -56.31 -22.03 25.36
CA ARG A 687 -56.52 -20.96 24.38
C ARG A 687 -55.73 -19.68 24.71
N LEU A 688 -55.52 -19.40 26.01
CA LEU A 688 -54.70 -18.28 26.47
C LEU A 688 -53.21 -18.52 26.20
N ASP A 689 -52.72 -19.74 26.40
CA ASP A 689 -51.35 -20.14 26.08
C ASP A 689 -51.08 -20.13 24.57
N ASP A 690 -52.01 -20.64 23.74
CA ASP A 690 -51.90 -20.57 22.28
C ASP A 690 -51.88 -19.13 21.76
N GLY A 691 -52.69 -18.25 22.36
CA GLY A 691 -52.73 -16.83 22.04
C GLY A 691 -51.43 -16.08 22.41
N LEU A 692 -50.86 -16.39 23.57
CA LEU A 692 -49.57 -15.85 24.02
C LEU A 692 -48.42 -16.40 23.16
N ALA A 693 -48.41 -17.70 22.87
CA ALA A 693 -47.40 -18.33 22.02
C ALA A 693 -47.45 -17.80 20.58
N ALA A 694 -48.63 -17.55 20.01
CA ALA A 694 -48.78 -16.91 18.70
C ALA A 694 -48.28 -15.46 18.71
N ALA A 695 -48.56 -14.70 19.78
CA ALA A 695 -48.04 -13.34 19.95
C ALA A 695 -46.51 -13.34 20.05
N PHE A 696 -45.90 -14.23 20.84
CA PHE A 696 -44.44 -14.36 20.96
C PHE A 696 -43.77 -14.90 19.69
N LYS A 697 -44.37 -15.88 18.98
CA LYS A 697 -43.86 -16.36 17.68
C LYS A 697 -43.87 -15.25 16.62
N SER A 698 -44.89 -14.39 16.61
CA SER A 698 -45.00 -13.30 15.64
C SER A 698 -43.94 -12.19 15.83
N ILE A 699 -43.42 -12.03 17.05
CA ILE A 699 -42.42 -11.02 17.42
C ILE A 699 -40.99 -11.60 17.35
N GLY A 700 -40.79 -12.85 17.81
CA GLY A 700 -39.48 -13.50 17.83
C GLY A 700 -39.05 -14.13 16.50
N GLY A 701 -39.97 -14.69 15.72
CA GLY A 701 -39.64 -15.58 14.59
C GLY A 701 -38.99 -14.90 13.38
N LYS A 702 -39.28 -13.62 13.09
CA LYS A 702 -38.72 -12.91 11.92
C LYS A 702 -37.38 -12.25 12.20
N ASN A 703 -37.17 -11.73 13.41
CA ASN A 703 -35.90 -11.08 13.77
C ASN A 703 -34.83 -12.09 14.21
N SER A 704 -35.21 -13.21 14.84
CA SER A 704 -34.27 -14.30 15.16
C SER A 704 -33.80 -15.03 13.90
N LYS A 705 -34.70 -15.41 12.98
CA LYS A 705 -34.34 -16.07 11.71
C LYS A 705 -33.42 -15.18 10.86
N LYS A 706 -33.67 -13.86 10.79
CA LYS A 706 -32.76 -12.92 10.10
C LYS A 706 -31.37 -12.82 10.74
N LYS A 707 -31.29 -12.88 12.08
CA LYS A 707 -30.01 -12.85 12.80
C LYS A 707 -29.22 -14.15 12.57
N VAL A 708 -29.87 -15.30 12.69
CA VAL A 708 -29.27 -16.62 12.41
C VAL A 708 -28.77 -16.70 10.96
N GLN A 709 -29.57 -16.24 10.00
CA GLN A 709 -29.16 -16.18 8.60
C GLN A 709 -27.97 -15.24 8.39
N ALA A 710 -27.97 -14.05 8.99
CA ALA A 710 -26.85 -13.12 8.89
C ALA A 710 -25.54 -13.68 9.51
N ASP A 711 -25.65 -14.38 10.63
CA ASP A 711 -24.51 -15.04 11.28
C ASP A 711 -23.98 -16.22 10.44
N ALA A 712 -24.88 -17.01 9.84
CA ALA A 712 -24.52 -18.07 8.90
C ALA A 712 -23.81 -17.50 7.65
N SER A 713 -24.35 -16.44 7.03
CA SER A 713 -23.71 -15.76 5.90
C SER A 713 -22.31 -15.23 6.24
N ARG A 714 -22.11 -14.72 7.46
CA ARG A 714 -20.83 -14.19 7.95
C ARG A 714 -19.73 -15.26 8.01
N ILE A 715 -20.08 -16.53 8.23
CA ILE A 715 -19.16 -17.67 8.25
C ILE A 715 -19.04 -18.30 6.85
N ALA A 716 -20.17 -18.48 6.15
CA ALA A 716 -20.25 -19.14 4.84
C ALA A 716 -19.49 -18.39 3.74
N ASN A 717 -19.60 -17.06 3.68
CA ASN A 717 -19.02 -16.27 2.59
C ASN A 717 -17.48 -16.30 2.54
N PRO A 718 -16.74 -16.14 3.66
CA PRO A 718 -15.29 -16.35 3.68
C PRO A 718 -14.86 -17.72 3.17
N LEU A 719 -15.59 -18.79 3.53
CA LEU A 719 -15.32 -20.15 3.05
C LEU A 719 -15.53 -20.25 1.54
N ARG A 720 -16.66 -19.76 1.00
CA ARG A 720 -16.91 -19.74 -0.46
C ARG A 720 -15.81 -19.02 -1.22
N ILE A 721 -15.31 -17.89 -0.68
CA ILE A 721 -14.19 -17.16 -1.29
C ILE A 721 -12.93 -18.03 -1.33
N LYS A 722 -12.58 -18.73 -0.24
CA LYS A 722 -11.42 -19.63 -0.19
C LYS A 722 -11.57 -20.82 -1.16
N LEU A 723 -12.78 -21.36 -1.33
CA LEU A 723 -13.06 -22.44 -2.30
C LEU A 723 -12.97 -21.94 -3.75
N LEU A 724 -13.48 -20.74 -4.05
CA LEU A 724 -13.31 -20.10 -5.35
C LEU A 724 -11.83 -19.84 -5.68
N GLU A 725 -11.01 -19.53 -4.68
CA GLU A 725 -9.55 -19.40 -4.85
C GLU A 725 -8.87 -20.75 -5.13
N LEU A 726 -9.33 -21.86 -4.52
CA LEU A 726 -8.89 -23.21 -4.91
C LEU A 726 -9.24 -23.49 -6.38
N LEU A 727 -10.45 -23.16 -6.81
CA LEU A 727 -10.85 -23.31 -8.21
C LEU A 727 -10.04 -22.40 -9.15
N LEU A 728 -9.65 -21.19 -8.72
CA LEU A 728 -8.77 -20.31 -9.47
C LEU A 728 -7.40 -20.95 -9.70
N VAL A 729 -6.81 -21.52 -8.64
CA VAL A 729 -5.54 -22.24 -8.71
C VAL A 729 -5.67 -23.49 -9.60
N PHE A 730 -6.79 -24.22 -9.51
CA PHE A 730 -7.12 -25.36 -10.36
C PHE A 730 -7.15 -25.00 -11.86
N ILE A 731 -7.87 -23.95 -12.27
CA ILE A 731 -7.97 -23.56 -13.69
C ILE A 731 -6.65 -22.98 -14.22
N SER A 732 -5.88 -22.34 -13.35
CA SER A 732 -4.65 -21.63 -13.72
C SER A 732 -3.42 -22.54 -13.75
N ASN A 733 -3.47 -23.75 -13.20
CA ASN A 733 -2.34 -24.68 -13.22
C ASN A 733 -2.28 -25.49 -14.53
N GLU A 734 -1.09 -25.64 -15.12
CA GLU A 734 -0.88 -26.33 -16.40
C GLU A 734 -1.07 -27.86 -16.31
N SER A 735 -0.83 -28.46 -15.14
CA SER A 735 -0.95 -29.90 -14.89
C SER A 735 -2.41 -30.37 -14.83
N THR A 736 -3.36 -29.46 -14.65
CA THR A 736 -4.79 -29.78 -14.69
C THR A 736 -5.20 -30.17 -16.12
N PRO A 737 -5.74 -31.38 -16.35
CA PRO A 737 -6.09 -31.83 -17.70
C PRO A 737 -7.15 -30.94 -18.37
N GLY A 738 -6.93 -30.57 -19.63
CA GLY A 738 -7.82 -29.64 -20.36
C GLY A 738 -9.28 -30.11 -20.44
N LYS A 739 -9.51 -31.42 -20.53
CA LYS A 739 -10.86 -32.02 -20.48
C LYS A 739 -11.60 -31.73 -19.17
N VAL A 740 -10.88 -31.70 -18.04
CA VAL A 740 -11.46 -31.44 -16.71
C VAL A 740 -11.73 -29.95 -16.54
N LYS A 741 -10.83 -29.07 -17.03
CA LYS A 741 -11.12 -27.62 -17.06
C LYS A 741 -12.37 -27.28 -17.88
N LEU A 742 -12.57 -27.96 -19.02
CA LEU A 742 -13.77 -27.74 -19.81
C LEU A 742 -15.04 -28.29 -19.13
N SER A 743 -14.96 -29.44 -18.46
CA SER A 743 -16.14 -30.06 -17.84
C SER A 743 -16.73 -29.24 -16.70
N ILE A 744 -15.96 -28.37 -16.06
CA ILE A 744 -16.45 -27.50 -14.99
C ILE A 744 -17.07 -26.18 -15.49
N ALA A 745 -16.95 -25.85 -16.77
CA ALA A 745 -17.38 -24.56 -17.29
C ALA A 745 -18.91 -24.35 -17.21
N ILE A 746 -19.70 -25.39 -17.53
CA ILE A 746 -21.17 -25.37 -17.38
C ILE A 746 -21.58 -25.34 -15.90
N PRO A 747 -21.07 -26.23 -15.02
CA PRO A 747 -21.30 -26.15 -13.58
C PRO A 747 -20.98 -24.78 -12.97
N LEU A 748 -19.88 -24.15 -13.39
CA LEU A 748 -19.50 -22.83 -12.90
C LEU A 748 -20.46 -21.72 -13.38
N LEU A 749 -20.95 -21.79 -14.62
CA LEU A 749 -22.00 -20.89 -15.10
C LEU A 749 -23.30 -21.09 -14.30
N SER A 750 -23.67 -22.34 -14.02
CA SER A 750 -24.84 -22.67 -13.19
C SER A 750 -24.68 -22.12 -11.77
N LEU A 751 -23.50 -22.29 -11.16
CA LEU A 751 -23.18 -21.71 -9.86
C LEU A 751 -23.34 -20.18 -9.85
N VAL A 752 -22.81 -19.47 -10.86
CA VAL A 752 -22.95 -18.01 -10.96
C VAL A 752 -24.42 -17.59 -11.04
N LYS A 753 -25.26 -18.34 -11.75
CA LYS A 753 -26.71 -18.07 -11.78
C LYS A 753 -27.36 -18.28 -10.43
N THR A 754 -27.05 -19.38 -9.76
CA THR A 754 -27.57 -19.69 -8.42
C THR A 754 -27.19 -18.60 -7.43
N LEU A 755 -25.92 -18.16 -7.43
CA LEU A 755 -25.45 -17.09 -6.55
C LEU A 755 -26.11 -15.74 -6.86
N LEU A 756 -26.26 -15.38 -8.15
CA LEU A 756 -26.97 -14.16 -8.56
C LEU A 756 -28.45 -14.14 -8.17
N ARG A 757 -29.09 -15.32 -8.08
CA ARG A 757 -30.49 -15.43 -7.60
C ARG A 757 -30.58 -15.20 -6.10
N ARG A 758 -29.60 -15.67 -5.32
CA ARG A 758 -29.57 -15.53 -3.85
C ARG A 758 -29.31 -14.10 -3.39
N ALA A 759 -28.28 -13.45 -3.94
CA ALA A 759 -27.89 -12.10 -3.55
C ALA A 759 -27.42 -11.32 -4.78
N LYS A 760 -28.10 -10.21 -5.08
CA LYS A 760 -27.68 -9.32 -6.17
C LYS A 760 -26.43 -8.56 -5.74
N ASP A 761 -25.36 -8.72 -6.52
CA ASP A 761 -24.14 -7.91 -6.49
C ASP A 761 -23.22 -8.07 -5.25
N ASP A 762 -23.20 -9.26 -4.64
CA ASP A 762 -22.32 -9.57 -3.52
C ASP A 762 -20.89 -9.99 -3.95
N THR A 763 -19.96 -10.01 -2.99
CA THR A 763 -18.54 -10.30 -3.25
C THR A 763 -18.31 -11.73 -3.75
N VAL A 764 -19.09 -12.71 -3.27
CA VAL A 764 -18.95 -14.12 -3.68
C VAL A 764 -19.36 -14.27 -5.15
N THR A 765 -20.48 -13.69 -5.55
CA THR A 765 -20.94 -13.71 -6.95
C THR A 765 -19.94 -13.04 -7.89
N LYS A 766 -19.38 -11.88 -7.50
CA LYS A 766 -18.35 -11.18 -8.28
C LYS A 766 -17.13 -12.07 -8.52
N LYS A 767 -16.62 -12.73 -7.46
CA LYS A 767 -15.49 -13.66 -7.59
C LYS A 767 -15.81 -14.90 -8.44
N ALA A 768 -17.01 -15.47 -8.33
CA ALA A 768 -17.43 -16.60 -9.15
C ALA A 768 -17.53 -16.21 -10.64
N LEU A 769 -18.04 -15.01 -10.93
CA LEU A 769 -18.11 -14.47 -12.28
C LEU A 769 -16.71 -14.17 -12.84
N GLU A 770 -15.81 -13.60 -12.04
CA GLU A 770 -14.40 -13.40 -12.42
C GLU A 770 -13.72 -14.72 -12.75
N LEU A 771 -13.93 -15.76 -11.93
CA LEU A 771 -13.40 -17.10 -12.17
C LEU A 771 -13.92 -17.69 -13.50
N LEU A 772 -15.22 -17.56 -13.76
CA LEU A 772 -15.82 -17.98 -15.04
C LEU A 772 -15.18 -17.23 -16.21
N ASN A 773 -15.01 -15.91 -16.08
CA ASN A 773 -14.38 -15.07 -17.10
C ASN A 773 -12.94 -15.50 -17.37
N VAL A 774 -12.16 -15.82 -16.34
CA VAL A 774 -10.79 -16.34 -16.50
C VAL A 774 -10.81 -17.64 -17.31
N LEU A 775 -11.70 -18.57 -16.97
CA LEU A 775 -11.83 -19.86 -17.68
C LEU A 775 -12.21 -19.66 -19.15
N VAL A 776 -13.25 -18.87 -19.45
CA VAL A 776 -13.74 -18.65 -20.82
C VAL A 776 -12.89 -17.70 -21.65
N HIS A 777 -11.74 -17.24 -21.13
CA HIS A 777 -10.77 -16.47 -21.90
C HIS A 777 -9.44 -17.21 -22.12
N MET A 778 -9.34 -18.46 -21.66
CA MET A 778 -8.15 -19.28 -21.86
C MET A 778 -7.91 -19.56 -23.36
N LYS A 779 -6.72 -19.20 -23.86
CA LYS A 779 -6.39 -19.32 -25.29
C LYS A 779 -6.01 -20.74 -25.74
N LYS A 780 -5.63 -21.61 -24.80
CA LYS A 780 -5.13 -22.95 -25.09
C LYS A 780 -5.80 -23.95 -24.16
N LEU A 781 -6.52 -24.90 -24.75
CA LEU A 781 -7.09 -26.03 -24.02
C LEU A 781 -7.14 -27.25 -24.94
N GLU A 782 -6.41 -28.30 -24.59
CA GLU A 782 -6.42 -29.53 -25.38
C GLU A 782 -7.66 -30.36 -25.05
N VAL A 783 -8.64 -30.33 -25.94
CA VAL A 783 -9.91 -31.07 -25.77
C VAL A 783 -10.36 -31.69 -27.09
N PRO A 784 -10.88 -32.94 -27.09
CA PRO A 784 -11.45 -33.53 -28.30
C PRO A 784 -12.64 -32.72 -28.83
N ARG A 785 -12.68 -32.50 -30.14
CA ARG A 785 -13.72 -31.72 -30.82
C ARG A 785 -15.14 -32.19 -30.53
N LYS A 786 -15.38 -33.51 -30.46
CA LYS A 786 -16.69 -34.07 -30.09
C LYS A 786 -17.19 -33.54 -28.75
N ARG A 787 -16.28 -33.29 -27.79
CA ARG A 787 -16.64 -32.73 -26.49
C ARG A 787 -16.99 -31.24 -26.58
N LEU A 788 -16.33 -30.47 -27.46
CA LEU A 788 -16.69 -29.06 -27.69
C LEU A 788 -18.12 -28.93 -28.21
N THR A 789 -18.52 -29.77 -29.17
CA THR A 789 -19.90 -29.79 -29.68
C THR A 789 -20.90 -30.20 -28.59
N ALA A 790 -20.57 -31.21 -27.78
CA ALA A 790 -21.43 -31.60 -26.65
C ALA A 790 -21.60 -30.46 -25.63
N VAL A 791 -20.51 -29.75 -25.29
CA VAL A 791 -20.56 -28.63 -24.35
C VAL A 791 -21.32 -27.43 -24.94
N LEU A 792 -21.32 -27.24 -26.27
CA LEU A 792 -22.16 -26.24 -26.92
C LEU A 792 -23.66 -26.57 -26.78
N ASP A 793 -24.05 -27.83 -26.93
CA ASP A 793 -25.44 -28.27 -26.69
C ASP A 793 -25.81 -28.15 -25.19
N GLU A 794 -24.88 -28.49 -24.28
CA GLU A 794 -25.03 -28.29 -22.83
C GLU A 794 -25.21 -26.79 -22.50
N LEU A 795 -24.42 -25.89 -23.12
CA LEU A 795 -24.53 -24.43 -22.96
C LEU A 795 -25.86 -23.90 -23.46
N ALA A 796 -26.36 -24.39 -24.60
CA ALA A 796 -27.64 -23.97 -25.13
C ALA A 796 -28.77 -24.31 -24.14
N LYS A 797 -28.79 -25.53 -23.60
CA LYS A 797 -29.76 -25.92 -22.58
C LYS A 797 -29.62 -25.09 -21.31
N GLU A 798 -28.39 -24.91 -20.82
CA GLU A 798 -28.13 -24.11 -19.64
C GLU A 798 -28.60 -22.66 -19.87
N ALA A 799 -28.43 -22.08 -21.06
CA ALA A 799 -28.83 -20.70 -21.36
C ALA A 799 -30.35 -20.44 -21.39
N GLU A 800 -31.19 -21.46 -21.30
CA GLU A 800 -32.65 -21.31 -21.24
C GLU A 800 -33.08 -20.48 -20.02
N GLY A 801 -34.02 -19.55 -20.23
CA GLY A 801 -34.54 -18.68 -19.15
C GLY A 801 -33.56 -17.61 -18.63
N ALA A 802 -32.42 -17.38 -19.28
CA ALA A 802 -31.48 -16.34 -18.87
C ALA A 802 -32.03 -14.92 -19.17
N ILE A 803 -32.38 -14.17 -18.12
CA ILE A 803 -32.88 -12.78 -18.25
C ILE A 803 -31.82 -11.76 -17.85
N ASN A 804 -30.97 -12.09 -16.87
CA ASN A 804 -29.98 -11.16 -16.33
C ASN A 804 -28.91 -10.79 -17.38
N PRO A 805 -28.68 -9.49 -17.67
CA PRO A 805 -27.69 -9.05 -18.66
C PRO A 805 -26.26 -9.54 -18.42
N VAL A 806 -25.86 -9.71 -17.16
CA VAL A 806 -24.54 -10.21 -16.77
C VAL A 806 -24.38 -11.67 -17.19
N ILE A 807 -25.42 -12.49 -16.95
CA ILE A 807 -25.46 -13.89 -17.38
C ILE A 807 -25.50 -14.01 -18.90
N LYS A 808 -26.31 -13.17 -19.58
CA LYS A 808 -26.37 -13.14 -21.05
C LYS A 808 -25.00 -12.87 -21.66
N LYS A 809 -24.28 -11.86 -21.14
CA LYS A 809 -22.90 -11.58 -21.56
C LYS A 809 -21.97 -12.77 -21.31
N ALA A 810 -22.01 -13.37 -20.12
CA ALA A 810 -21.18 -14.53 -19.79
C ALA A 810 -21.45 -15.73 -20.72
N ILE A 811 -22.71 -15.97 -21.09
CA ILE A 811 -23.12 -16.98 -22.07
C ILE A 811 -22.52 -16.67 -23.45
N GLY A 812 -22.60 -15.41 -23.90
CA GLY A 812 -22.01 -14.98 -25.17
C GLY A 812 -20.49 -15.16 -25.20
N ASP A 813 -19.80 -14.77 -24.12
CA ASP A 813 -18.35 -14.94 -23.97
C ASP A 813 -17.96 -16.44 -23.95
N PHE A 814 -18.73 -17.28 -23.26
CA PHE A 814 -18.55 -18.74 -23.25
C PHE A 814 -18.76 -19.34 -24.64
N SER A 815 -19.85 -19.01 -25.33
CA SER A 815 -20.11 -19.47 -26.70
C SER A 815 -18.94 -19.11 -27.64
N ALA A 816 -18.47 -17.86 -27.58
CA ALA A 816 -17.36 -17.41 -28.39
C ALA A 816 -16.04 -18.12 -28.01
N TRP A 817 -15.83 -18.45 -26.75
CA TRP A 817 -14.71 -19.25 -26.29
C TRP A 817 -14.74 -20.69 -26.82
N LEU A 818 -15.89 -21.36 -26.79
CA LEU A 818 -16.07 -22.69 -27.38
C LEU A 818 -15.74 -22.67 -28.88
N PHE A 819 -16.09 -21.59 -29.58
CA PHE A 819 -15.67 -21.40 -30.97
C PHE A 819 -14.14 -21.28 -31.07
N THR A 820 -13.54 -20.45 -30.20
CA THR A 820 -12.08 -20.24 -30.13
C THR A 820 -11.29 -21.54 -29.95
N LEU A 821 -11.78 -22.44 -29.08
CA LEU A 821 -11.13 -23.74 -28.84
C LEU A 821 -11.18 -24.70 -30.04
N GLY A 822 -12.12 -24.51 -30.96
CA GLY A 822 -12.22 -25.29 -32.21
C GLY A 822 -11.50 -24.65 -33.40
N THR A 823 -10.76 -23.56 -33.17
CA THR A 823 -9.93 -22.88 -34.19
C THR A 823 -8.45 -23.16 -33.97
N GLU A 824 -7.74 -23.56 -35.04
CA GLU A 824 -6.29 -23.79 -35.03
C GLU A 824 -5.61 -22.86 -36.05
N LYS A 825 -4.59 -22.10 -35.62
CA LYS A 825 -3.82 -21.17 -36.49
C LYS A 825 -4.70 -20.19 -37.31
N GLY A 826 -5.85 -19.78 -36.75
CA GLY A 826 -6.79 -18.88 -37.41
C GLY A 826 -7.70 -19.54 -38.45
N GLN A 827 -7.66 -20.86 -38.62
CA GLN A 827 -8.59 -21.61 -39.45
C GLN A 827 -9.57 -22.40 -38.58
N SER A 828 -10.86 -22.24 -38.86
CA SER A 828 -11.94 -23.00 -38.20
C SER A 828 -12.20 -24.30 -38.94
N ASP A 829 -12.37 -25.40 -38.20
CA ASP A 829 -12.79 -26.67 -38.80
C ASP A 829 -14.23 -26.57 -39.35
N PRO A 830 -14.51 -27.01 -40.59
CA PRO A 830 -15.84 -26.93 -41.18
C PRO A 830 -16.95 -27.61 -40.37
N LYS A 831 -16.66 -28.71 -39.65
CA LYS A 831 -17.63 -29.39 -38.78
C LYS A 831 -17.91 -28.57 -37.52
N HIS A 832 -16.92 -27.86 -37.00
CA HIS A 832 -17.09 -26.96 -35.86
C HIS A 832 -17.94 -25.74 -36.26
N VAL A 833 -17.65 -25.15 -37.43
CA VAL A 833 -18.50 -24.10 -38.02
C VAL A 833 -19.93 -24.63 -38.21
N ALA A 834 -20.10 -25.81 -38.81
CA ALA A 834 -21.40 -26.43 -39.06
C ALA A 834 -22.22 -26.65 -37.77
N ALA A 835 -21.59 -26.93 -36.63
CA ALA A 835 -22.30 -27.06 -35.35
C ALA A 835 -22.93 -25.72 -34.92
N PHE A 836 -22.20 -24.61 -35.02
CA PHE A 836 -22.71 -23.27 -34.72
C PHE A 836 -23.74 -22.80 -35.76
N VAL A 837 -23.57 -23.17 -37.04
CA VAL A 837 -24.58 -22.92 -38.08
C VAL A 837 -25.86 -23.70 -37.80
N GLY A 838 -25.76 -24.98 -37.42
CA GLY A 838 -26.91 -25.79 -37.04
C GLY A 838 -27.63 -25.25 -35.80
N LEU A 839 -26.89 -24.68 -34.84
CA LEU A 839 -27.47 -24.01 -33.68
C LEU A 839 -28.20 -22.72 -34.07
N MET A 840 -27.62 -21.92 -34.98
CA MET A 840 -28.29 -20.76 -35.58
C MET A 840 -29.59 -21.18 -36.29
N ASP A 841 -29.57 -22.24 -37.07
CA ASP A 841 -30.77 -22.74 -37.73
C ASP A 841 -31.87 -23.11 -36.73
N LYS A 842 -31.52 -23.88 -35.68
CA LYS A 842 -32.45 -24.21 -34.59
C LYS A 842 -33.03 -22.96 -33.94
N PHE A 843 -32.19 -21.96 -33.64
CA PHE A 843 -32.64 -20.68 -33.09
C PHE A 843 -33.61 -19.98 -34.05
N MET A 844 -33.34 -19.97 -35.36
CA MET A 844 -34.18 -19.26 -36.31
C MET A 844 -35.52 -19.96 -36.61
N THR A 845 -35.54 -21.30 -36.64
CA THR A 845 -36.70 -22.07 -37.14
C THR A 845 -37.50 -22.81 -36.09
N SER A 846 -36.95 -23.08 -34.89
CA SER A 846 -37.67 -23.84 -33.86
C SER A 846 -38.49 -22.91 -32.97
N ASP A 847 -39.79 -23.17 -32.86
CA ASP A 847 -40.65 -22.52 -31.85
C ASP A 847 -40.31 -22.96 -30.42
N GLU A 848 -39.65 -24.12 -30.26
CA GLU A 848 -39.19 -24.72 -29.00
C GLU A 848 -37.76 -24.28 -28.60
N ALA A 849 -37.04 -23.53 -29.44
CA ALA A 849 -35.72 -23.00 -29.06
C ALA A 849 -35.87 -21.91 -27.99
N ASN A 850 -35.84 -22.32 -26.72
CA ASN A 850 -35.99 -21.46 -25.54
C ASN A 850 -34.66 -20.89 -25.01
N PHE A 851 -33.55 -21.13 -25.71
CA PHE A 851 -32.23 -20.64 -25.31
C PHE A 851 -31.94 -19.21 -25.80
N ASP A 852 -31.10 -18.51 -25.05
CA ASP A 852 -30.77 -17.10 -25.28
C ASP A 852 -30.02 -16.86 -26.61
N SER A 853 -30.26 -15.71 -27.26
CA SER A 853 -29.60 -15.34 -28.52
C SER A 853 -28.08 -15.24 -28.41
N GLU A 854 -27.55 -14.89 -27.24
CA GLU A 854 -26.11 -14.73 -27.01
C GLU A 854 -25.33 -16.04 -27.24
N VAL A 855 -25.96 -17.20 -27.00
CA VAL A 855 -25.37 -18.52 -27.29
C VAL A 855 -25.01 -18.64 -28.76
N VAL A 856 -25.76 -18.00 -29.65
CA VAL A 856 -25.57 -18.10 -31.09
C VAL A 856 -24.75 -16.93 -31.62
N VAL A 857 -25.11 -15.72 -31.21
CA VAL A 857 -24.56 -14.47 -31.75
C VAL A 857 -23.08 -14.28 -31.36
N GLY A 858 -22.66 -14.76 -30.18
CA GLY A 858 -21.29 -14.58 -29.69
C GLY A 858 -20.20 -15.04 -30.68
N ALA A 859 -20.36 -16.22 -31.29
CA ALA A 859 -19.41 -16.74 -32.26
C ALA A 859 -19.38 -15.94 -33.57
N TYR A 860 -20.54 -15.57 -34.12
CA TYR A 860 -20.64 -14.77 -35.35
C TYR A 860 -20.03 -13.38 -35.18
N THR A 861 -20.17 -12.79 -34.00
CA THR A 861 -19.70 -11.42 -33.75
C THR A 861 -18.19 -11.38 -33.53
N ARG A 862 -17.63 -12.38 -32.83
CA ARG A 862 -16.19 -12.46 -32.52
C ARG A 862 -15.35 -13.06 -33.65
N TYR A 863 -15.91 -13.99 -34.41
CA TYR A 863 -15.23 -14.70 -35.51
C TYR A 863 -16.00 -14.66 -36.84
N PRO A 864 -16.38 -13.47 -37.33
CA PRO A 864 -17.27 -13.35 -38.49
C PRO A 864 -16.68 -13.95 -39.78
N ALA A 865 -15.36 -13.97 -39.93
CA ALA A 865 -14.68 -14.49 -41.12
C ALA A 865 -14.98 -15.99 -41.37
N SER A 866 -15.20 -16.75 -40.31
CA SER A 866 -15.48 -18.19 -40.39
C SER A 866 -16.90 -18.51 -40.88
N PHE A 867 -17.78 -17.52 -40.90
CA PHE A 867 -19.20 -17.67 -41.24
C PHE A 867 -19.60 -16.95 -42.52
N CYS A 868 -18.66 -16.41 -43.30
CA CYS A 868 -18.96 -15.65 -44.52
C CYS A 868 -19.84 -16.39 -45.53
N THR A 869 -19.78 -17.73 -45.57
CA THR A 869 -20.64 -18.57 -46.43
C THR A 869 -22.12 -18.51 -46.06
N GLU A 870 -22.43 -18.19 -44.81
CA GLU A 870 -23.79 -18.12 -44.28
C GLU A 870 -24.47 -16.76 -44.51
N LEU A 871 -23.75 -15.77 -45.05
CA LEU A 871 -24.27 -14.43 -45.26
C LEU A 871 -25.61 -14.42 -46.05
N PRO A 872 -25.77 -15.13 -47.18
CA PRO A 872 -27.05 -15.16 -47.90
C PRO A 872 -28.19 -15.73 -47.05
N LYS A 873 -27.89 -16.73 -46.21
CA LYS A 873 -28.86 -17.40 -45.35
C LYS A 873 -29.31 -16.49 -44.20
N LEU A 874 -28.38 -15.75 -43.58
CA LEU A 874 -28.69 -14.76 -42.54
C LEU A 874 -29.56 -13.62 -43.08
N ILE A 875 -29.27 -13.14 -44.28
CA ILE A 875 -30.09 -12.12 -44.96
C ILE A 875 -31.50 -12.68 -45.23
N ALA A 876 -31.60 -13.90 -45.76
CA ALA A 876 -32.89 -14.55 -46.00
C ALA A 876 -33.72 -14.70 -44.70
N TYR A 877 -33.06 -15.06 -43.58
CA TYR A 877 -33.74 -15.11 -42.30
C TYR A 877 -34.25 -13.74 -41.81
N GLY A 878 -33.47 -12.67 -42.00
CA GLY A 878 -33.89 -11.32 -41.63
C GLY A 878 -35.15 -10.86 -42.37
N PHE A 879 -35.32 -11.27 -43.63
CA PHE A 879 -36.50 -10.95 -44.45
C PHE A 879 -37.67 -11.92 -44.27
N ASN A 880 -37.47 -13.09 -43.66
CA ASN A 880 -38.54 -14.07 -43.48
C ASN A 880 -39.55 -13.62 -42.41
N GLU A 881 -40.74 -13.23 -42.85
CA GLU A 881 -41.81 -12.71 -41.97
C GLU A 881 -42.37 -13.75 -40.97
N LYS A 882 -42.19 -15.05 -41.24
CA LYS A 882 -42.61 -16.12 -40.33
C LYS A 882 -41.72 -16.21 -39.07
N ILE A 883 -40.54 -15.61 -39.10
CA ILE A 883 -39.60 -15.63 -37.98
C ILE A 883 -39.91 -14.48 -37.02
N ARG A 884 -39.80 -14.74 -35.72
CA ARG A 884 -40.03 -13.73 -34.67
C ARG A 884 -39.15 -12.48 -34.90
N PRO A 885 -39.70 -11.25 -34.76
CA PRO A 885 -38.98 -10.01 -35.05
C PRO A 885 -37.63 -9.84 -34.35
N PHE A 886 -37.51 -10.32 -33.12
CA PHE A 886 -36.26 -10.30 -32.37
C PHE A 886 -35.17 -11.15 -33.06
N ARG A 887 -35.49 -12.40 -33.41
CA ARG A 887 -34.56 -13.31 -34.09
C ARG A 887 -34.14 -12.79 -35.48
N ARG A 888 -35.08 -12.17 -36.21
CA ARG A 888 -34.79 -11.46 -37.48
C ARG A 888 -33.79 -10.31 -37.29
N THR A 889 -33.91 -9.58 -36.18
CA THR A 889 -32.98 -8.50 -35.83
C THR A 889 -31.58 -9.07 -35.59
N GLU A 890 -31.45 -10.15 -34.82
CA GLU A 890 -30.16 -10.81 -34.55
C GLU A 890 -29.50 -11.34 -35.83
N ALA A 891 -30.28 -11.93 -36.76
CA ALA A 891 -29.74 -12.38 -38.04
C ALA A 891 -29.16 -11.24 -38.89
N PHE A 892 -29.82 -10.07 -38.92
CA PHE A 892 -29.27 -8.89 -39.58
C PHE A 892 -28.02 -8.35 -38.87
N LEU A 893 -27.97 -8.39 -37.54
CA LEU A 893 -26.77 -7.96 -36.80
C LEU A 893 -25.58 -8.89 -37.05
N CYS A 894 -25.80 -10.21 -37.09
CA CYS A 894 -24.79 -11.18 -37.52
C CYS A 894 -24.35 -10.93 -38.96
N ALA A 895 -25.28 -10.73 -39.90
CA ALA A 895 -24.95 -10.39 -41.29
C ALA A 895 -24.10 -9.10 -41.38
N ALA A 896 -24.43 -8.08 -40.59
CA ALA A 896 -23.64 -6.86 -40.51
C ALA A 896 -22.22 -7.08 -39.94
N ALA A 897 -22.05 -8.00 -38.99
CA ALA A 897 -20.73 -8.37 -38.45
C ALA A 897 -19.84 -9.08 -39.49
N LEU A 898 -20.46 -9.85 -40.40
CA LEU A 898 -19.82 -10.48 -41.54
C LEU A 898 -19.42 -9.44 -42.60
N LEU A 899 -20.27 -8.45 -42.86
CA LEU A 899 -20.07 -7.41 -43.89
C LEU A 899 -19.06 -6.30 -43.50
N ARG A 900 -17.99 -6.62 -42.76
CA ARG A 900 -16.93 -5.64 -42.46
C ARG A 900 -15.82 -5.74 -43.50
N LYS A 901 -15.20 -4.59 -43.85
CA LYS A 901 -14.10 -4.50 -44.83
C LYS A 901 -12.91 -5.42 -44.52
N ASP A 902 -12.63 -5.65 -43.24
CA ASP A 902 -11.55 -6.52 -42.75
C ASP A 902 -11.89 -8.03 -42.79
N VAL A 903 -13.15 -8.38 -43.08
CA VAL A 903 -13.69 -9.74 -42.95
C VAL A 903 -14.01 -10.38 -44.30
N VAL A 904 -14.83 -9.72 -45.12
CA VAL A 904 -15.30 -10.26 -46.40
C VAL A 904 -14.43 -9.73 -47.54
N LYS A 905 -13.77 -10.63 -48.28
CA LYS A 905 -13.19 -10.32 -49.61
C LYS A 905 -14.34 -10.26 -50.62
N VAL A 906 -14.26 -9.41 -51.64
CA VAL A 906 -15.38 -9.05 -52.54
C VAL A 906 -15.99 -10.24 -53.32
N SER A 907 -15.24 -11.33 -53.52
CA SER A 907 -15.63 -12.46 -54.40
C SER A 907 -16.91 -13.26 -54.04
N PRO A 908 -17.40 -13.39 -52.79
CA PRO A 908 -18.65 -14.10 -52.46
C PRO A 908 -19.94 -13.29 -52.69
N LEU A 909 -19.85 -11.97 -52.93
CA LEU A 909 -21.02 -11.08 -53.03
C LEU A 909 -21.74 -11.15 -54.39
N GLU A 910 -21.07 -11.62 -55.45
CA GLU A 910 -21.59 -11.61 -56.83
C GLU A 910 -22.82 -12.50 -57.08
N LYS A 911 -23.12 -13.46 -56.20
CA LYS A 911 -24.20 -14.45 -56.40
C LYS A 911 -25.42 -14.29 -55.48
N GLY A 912 -25.40 -13.37 -54.51
CA GLY A 912 -26.27 -13.50 -53.33
C GLY A 912 -27.23 -12.35 -52.99
N LEU A 913 -27.12 -11.16 -53.59
CA LEU A 913 -27.87 -9.99 -53.12
C LEU A 913 -29.00 -9.57 -54.07
N THR A 914 -30.14 -10.28 -53.97
CA THR A 914 -31.44 -9.73 -54.39
C THR A 914 -32.20 -9.25 -53.16
N LEU A 915 -32.04 -7.97 -52.82
CA LEU A 915 -32.86 -7.28 -51.83
C LEU A 915 -34.24 -7.00 -52.43
N THR A 916 -35.22 -7.87 -52.18
CA THR A 916 -36.62 -7.60 -52.50
C THR A 916 -37.40 -7.47 -51.19
N THR A 917 -37.97 -6.29 -50.96
CA THR A 917 -38.84 -6.01 -49.82
C THR A 917 -40.29 -5.97 -50.29
N SER A 918 -41.12 -6.95 -49.90
CA SER A 918 -42.58 -6.81 -49.92
C SER A 918 -43.02 -6.11 -48.63
N GLY A 919 -43.86 -5.09 -48.74
CA GLY A 919 -44.29 -4.26 -47.61
C GLY A 919 -45.26 -4.98 -46.67
N ALA A 920 -44.84 -5.17 -45.42
CA ALA A 920 -45.71 -5.36 -44.26
C ALA A 920 -45.01 -4.85 -42.99
N ASP A 921 -45.79 -4.25 -42.08
CA ASP A 921 -45.47 -3.62 -40.79
C ASP A 921 -44.10 -4.02 -40.14
N ILE A 922 -43.00 -3.36 -40.56
CA ILE A 922 -41.64 -3.70 -40.11
C ILE A 922 -41.34 -3.03 -38.77
N LYS A 923 -41.01 -3.84 -37.74
CA LYS A 923 -40.65 -3.30 -36.42
C LYS A 923 -39.42 -2.39 -36.49
N PRO A 924 -39.39 -1.28 -35.73
CA PRO A 924 -38.29 -0.31 -35.74
C PRO A 924 -36.87 -0.87 -35.58
N ARG A 925 -36.68 -1.87 -34.72
CA ARG A 925 -35.37 -2.52 -34.51
C ARG A 925 -34.87 -3.31 -35.73
N ILE A 926 -35.78 -3.92 -36.49
CA ILE A 926 -35.41 -4.65 -37.73
C ILE A 926 -34.90 -3.65 -38.76
N VAL A 927 -35.60 -2.53 -38.94
CA VAL A 927 -35.17 -1.46 -39.87
C VAL A 927 -33.81 -0.90 -39.45
N ALA A 928 -33.59 -0.66 -38.16
CA ALA A 928 -32.31 -0.20 -37.65
C ALA A 928 -31.15 -1.19 -37.90
N ALA A 929 -31.38 -2.50 -37.75
CA ALA A 929 -30.39 -3.53 -38.06
C ALA A 929 -30.15 -3.66 -39.58
N LEU A 930 -31.20 -3.57 -40.40
CA LEU A 930 -31.09 -3.58 -41.86
C LEU A 930 -30.30 -2.37 -42.37
N LEU A 931 -30.52 -1.18 -41.81
CA LEU A 931 -29.71 0.00 -42.13
C LEU A 931 -28.23 -0.21 -41.80
N LYS A 932 -27.91 -0.93 -40.71
CA LYS A 932 -26.53 -1.32 -40.37
C LYS A 932 -25.93 -2.22 -41.44
N VAL A 933 -26.67 -3.24 -41.88
CA VAL A 933 -26.28 -4.14 -42.98
C VAL A 933 -25.99 -3.34 -44.25
N LEU A 934 -26.88 -2.42 -44.63
CA LEU A 934 -26.73 -1.61 -45.85
C LEU A 934 -25.49 -0.70 -45.80
N ILE A 935 -25.24 -0.02 -44.67
CA ILE A 935 -24.02 0.78 -44.50
C ILE A 935 -22.77 -0.07 -44.66
N GLN A 936 -22.74 -1.24 -44.00
CA GLN A 936 -21.59 -2.14 -44.03
C GLN A 936 -21.38 -2.72 -45.43
N PHE A 937 -22.47 -3.10 -46.11
CA PHE A 937 -22.44 -3.57 -47.49
C PHE A 937 -21.86 -2.53 -48.46
N VAL A 938 -22.35 -1.28 -48.41
CA VAL A 938 -21.85 -0.21 -49.27
C VAL A 938 -20.39 0.11 -48.96
N SER A 939 -20.00 0.07 -47.68
CA SER A 939 -18.59 0.18 -47.29
C SER A 939 -17.76 -0.91 -47.98
N VAL A 940 -18.11 -2.20 -47.86
CA VAL A 940 -17.38 -3.31 -48.49
C VAL A 940 -17.29 -3.17 -50.01
N CYS A 941 -18.35 -2.68 -50.66
CA CYS A 941 -18.39 -2.55 -52.12
C CYS A 941 -17.63 -1.32 -52.65
N SER A 942 -17.29 -0.33 -51.82
CA SER A 942 -16.72 0.96 -52.27
C SER A 942 -15.47 0.88 -53.15
N ASP A 943 -14.74 -0.25 -53.12
CA ASP A 943 -13.54 -0.47 -53.92
C ASP A 943 -13.81 -1.33 -55.20
N ASP A 944 -15.08 -1.70 -55.49
CA ASP A 944 -15.52 -2.48 -56.65
C ASP A 944 -16.60 -1.73 -57.46
N GLU A 945 -16.20 -1.12 -58.57
CA GLU A 945 -17.07 -0.31 -59.45
C GLU A 945 -18.30 -1.08 -59.95
N LYS A 946 -18.21 -2.40 -60.17
CA LYS A 946 -19.32 -3.19 -60.71
C LYS A 946 -20.39 -3.42 -59.64
N LEU A 947 -19.97 -3.76 -58.42
CA LEU A 947 -20.90 -3.94 -57.30
C LEU A 947 -21.52 -2.61 -56.86
N MET A 948 -20.76 -1.52 -56.90
CA MET A 948 -21.28 -0.18 -56.62
C MET A 948 -22.31 0.27 -57.67
N SER A 949 -22.05 0.01 -58.95
CA SER A 949 -23.02 0.27 -60.02
C SER A 949 -24.32 -0.54 -59.84
N LEU A 950 -24.21 -1.80 -59.43
CA LEU A 950 -25.36 -2.66 -59.15
C LEU A 950 -26.15 -2.19 -57.91
N ALA A 951 -25.45 -1.81 -56.84
CA ALA A 951 -26.04 -1.25 -55.64
C ALA A 951 -26.80 0.05 -55.95
N GLY A 952 -26.22 0.93 -56.78
CA GLY A 952 -26.87 2.16 -57.25
C GLY A 952 -28.14 1.93 -58.03
N LYS A 953 -28.11 1.00 -58.99
CA LYS A 953 -29.33 0.62 -59.75
C LYS A 953 -30.46 0.12 -58.86
N THR A 954 -30.14 -0.51 -57.73
CA THR A 954 -31.13 -1.14 -56.83
C THR A 954 -31.63 -0.18 -55.75
N LEU A 955 -30.76 0.71 -55.23
CA LEU A 955 -31.05 1.50 -54.04
C LEU A 955 -31.40 2.98 -54.32
N ASN A 956 -30.92 3.56 -55.44
CA ASN A 956 -30.99 5.01 -55.65
C ASN A 956 -32.41 5.57 -55.64
N GLU A 957 -33.36 4.96 -56.35
CA GLU A 957 -34.75 5.40 -56.41
C GLU A 957 -35.42 5.38 -55.02
N THR A 958 -35.16 4.32 -54.24
CA THR A 958 -35.68 4.17 -52.88
C THR A 958 -35.05 5.19 -51.92
N LEU A 959 -33.73 5.41 -52.03
CA LEU A 959 -33.00 6.36 -51.19
C LEU A 959 -33.41 7.80 -51.47
N ASP A 960 -33.55 8.20 -52.74
CA ASP A 960 -33.98 9.55 -53.12
C ASP A 960 -35.39 9.84 -52.61
N THR A 961 -36.29 8.86 -52.69
CA THR A 961 -37.64 8.97 -52.12
C THR A 961 -37.62 9.15 -50.60
N LEU A 962 -36.82 8.37 -49.87
CA LEU A 962 -36.75 8.42 -48.41
C LEU A 962 -35.99 9.66 -47.87
N ILE A 963 -35.03 10.20 -48.64
CA ILE A 963 -34.25 11.39 -48.27
C ILE A 963 -35.01 12.67 -48.61
N GLY A 964 -35.75 12.70 -49.72
CA GLY A 964 -36.49 13.86 -50.19
C GLY A 964 -37.67 14.28 -49.30
N ASP A 965 -38.18 13.35 -48.48
CA ASP A 965 -39.22 13.60 -47.49
C ASP A 965 -38.59 13.89 -46.11
N GLU A 966 -37.98 15.08 -45.95
CA GLU A 966 -37.37 15.47 -44.66
C GLU A 966 -38.41 15.65 -43.54
N ASP A 967 -39.67 15.91 -43.90
CA ASP A 967 -40.79 16.03 -42.96
C ASP A 967 -41.20 14.67 -42.37
N LEU A 968 -41.07 13.57 -43.13
CA LEU A 968 -41.26 12.20 -42.64
C LEU A 968 -40.32 11.84 -41.48
N TRP A 969 -39.16 12.49 -41.34
CA TRP A 969 -38.23 12.24 -40.23
C TRP A 969 -38.45 13.15 -39.02
N LYS A 970 -39.38 14.11 -39.08
CA LYS A 970 -39.75 14.99 -37.96
C LYS A 970 -40.64 14.23 -36.96
N ALA A 971 -40.28 14.31 -35.69
CA ALA A 971 -40.67 13.36 -34.65
C ALA A 971 -42.20 13.21 -34.43
N GLY A 972 -42.77 12.11 -34.91
CA GLY A 972 -44.11 11.63 -34.57
C GLY A 972 -44.21 10.10 -34.66
N GLY A 973 -44.98 9.46 -33.76
CA GLY A 973 -45.39 8.05 -33.88
C GLY A 973 -44.28 6.98 -33.93
N SER A 974 -44.41 6.04 -34.87
CA SER A 974 -43.52 4.88 -35.09
C SER A 974 -42.07 5.29 -35.44
N LEU A 975 -41.87 6.45 -36.06
CA LEU A 975 -40.57 7.01 -36.43
C LEU A 975 -39.73 7.44 -35.22
N LYS A 976 -40.36 7.83 -34.10
CA LYS A 976 -39.65 8.11 -32.84
C LYS A 976 -39.00 6.83 -32.28
N LYS A 977 -39.71 5.69 -32.34
CA LYS A 977 -39.18 4.38 -31.93
C LYS A 977 -38.07 3.90 -32.87
N LEU A 978 -38.16 4.24 -34.16
CA LEU A 978 -37.10 3.98 -35.14
C LEU A 978 -35.85 4.82 -34.87
N ASN A 979 -36.00 6.12 -34.62
CA ASN A 979 -34.89 6.99 -34.23
C ASN A 979 -34.17 6.45 -32.99
N ALA A 980 -34.92 6.07 -31.95
CA ALA A 980 -34.35 5.47 -30.74
C ALA A 980 -33.62 4.13 -31.02
N SER A 981 -34.21 3.26 -31.84
CA SER A 981 -33.60 1.97 -32.21
C SER A 981 -32.33 2.15 -33.04
N CYS A 982 -32.33 3.08 -34.00
CA CYS A 982 -31.15 3.42 -34.80
C CYS A 982 -30.06 4.06 -33.94
N GLN A 983 -30.42 4.95 -33.01
CA GLN A 983 -29.46 5.52 -32.07
C GLN A 983 -28.83 4.43 -31.19
N GLN A 984 -29.61 3.45 -30.72
CA GLN A 984 -29.11 2.33 -29.93
C GLN A 984 -28.17 1.40 -30.72
N ILE A 985 -28.53 1.03 -31.95
CA ILE A 985 -27.81 0.01 -32.74
C ILE A 985 -26.63 0.59 -33.54
N ASN A 986 -26.76 1.85 -33.97
CA ASN A 986 -25.88 2.50 -34.95
C ASN A 986 -25.25 3.81 -34.45
N ALA A 987 -25.60 4.28 -33.24
CA ALA A 987 -25.20 5.58 -32.70
C ALA A 987 -25.57 6.80 -33.58
N LYS A 988 -26.46 6.61 -34.56
CA LYS A 988 -26.91 7.62 -35.53
C LYS A 988 -28.41 7.45 -35.78
N THR A 989 -29.09 8.55 -36.10
CA THR A 989 -30.47 8.53 -36.57
C THR A 989 -30.54 8.06 -38.04
N PRO A 990 -31.71 7.60 -38.53
CA PRO A 990 -31.87 7.02 -39.86
C PRO A 990 -31.53 7.98 -41.02
N LEU A 991 -31.94 9.25 -40.95
CA LEU A 991 -31.75 10.19 -42.06
C LEU A 991 -30.25 10.45 -42.38
N PRO A 992 -29.36 10.73 -41.41
CA PRO A 992 -27.92 10.79 -41.65
C PRO A 992 -27.33 9.49 -42.23
N MET A 993 -27.86 8.33 -41.80
CA MET A 993 -27.43 7.03 -42.32
C MET A 993 -27.80 6.87 -43.80
N LEU A 994 -29.05 7.15 -44.17
CA LEU A 994 -29.54 7.11 -45.55
C LEU A 994 -28.76 8.06 -46.46
N LYS A 995 -28.52 9.30 -46.02
CA LYS A 995 -27.68 10.28 -46.75
C LYS A 995 -26.25 9.76 -46.95
N SER A 996 -25.68 9.06 -45.95
CA SER A 996 -24.35 8.46 -46.06
C SER A 996 -24.31 7.31 -47.06
N ILE A 997 -25.31 6.43 -47.05
CA ILE A 997 -25.45 5.34 -48.02
C ILE A 997 -25.58 5.92 -49.43
N ARG A 998 -26.46 6.90 -49.63
CA ARG A 998 -26.69 7.54 -50.92
C ARG A 998 -25.41 8.14 -51.50
N LYS A 999 -24.71 8.96 -50.71
CA LYS A 999 -23.43 9.55 -51.10
C LYS A 999 -22.38 8.51 -51.47
N ALA A 1000 -22.34 7.40 -50.73
CA ALA A 1000 -21.35 6.36 -50.99
C ALA A 1000 -21.65 5.58 -52.28
N VAL A 1001 -22.92 5.45 -52.68
CA VAL A 1001 -23.35 4.76 -53.91
C VAL A 1001 -23.36 5.68 -55.15
N GLU A 1002 -23.30 7.00 -54.96
CA GLU A 1002 -23.14 7.99 -56.04
C GLU A 1002 -21.70 8.18 -56.52
N ASN A 1003 -20.72 7.94 -55.63
CA ASN A 1003 -19.29 7.90 -55.95
C ASN A 1003 -18.91 6.53 -56.50
#